data_AF-A0A2S6C2U6-F1
#
_entry.id   AF-A0A2S6C2U6-F1
#
_cell.length_a   1.000
_cell.length_b   1.000
_cell.length_c   1.000
_cell.angle_alpha   90.00
_cell.angle_beta   90.00
_cell.angle_gamma   90.00
#
_symmetry.space_group_name_H-M   'P 1'
#
loop_
_entity.id
_entity.type
_entity.pdbx_description
1 polymer ?
#
loop_
_entity_poly.entity_id
_entity_poly.type
_entity_poly.pdbx_seq_one_letter_code
_entity_poly.pdbx_strand_id
1 'polypeptide(L)'
;MPQMIDQLSQPYFNLGTYQWTVITTPSEEARLWANRGFTWACSFNHEEALRCFERSANADPLCAMAHWGIAYSSGPNYNKAWMFFDKEDQLISTKKANDALARASQLATEATPIEQMLIRALTARFPPTNEVPSDFRQFDCAYADAMRPIYQKHADNVDVAALFAEALMCITPRGLWNLDTGDATGDHVLEARSVIEDAFKTPQGFTHPAHCHLYIHLLEMSPLPELALPAANRLRTLVPDASHMLHMPTHIDAAVGDYRRGLSSNDQAIVADDEYFAVRKGAVFYQTYRVHYISAKLYSAMMAGRFQDALRAAEKLEQVITHDLLTVPKMNMANWVEAQLGSRAHVLIRFGRWEDILQLELPTDRELYSATTAIICYARGIAFSALGRIEEAEIAQGDFEAAWARVPKGRLNSIPAREYDVLGVASKMLAGELEYRKGNFDVAFATLWEAARREDNLAYSDPPPWMQPVRHALGGLLLEQGRVGEAERVYQEDLGLAKDFSRRRAKLNNIWGLQGLHETLVRAGKTEQAALRKVELDAAQAFADVDVNRLIMTTFVPRTVFPTLESLPRSYYLGHHAAGLAKMKTMLSQIDHIIECRDYRISLTSRNPMFEDSLAGRERMIVYTKKDLGSTGPPEDKKRHDLIREWHRPSKIIFSNHKDRKDVRVILDAIKDANRNRGSLTGSYLMVVGMPNVGKSSLLNALRREGVNKGKVAHTGAQPGVTRKIGTGVKIVEADETGVGGVYMLDTPGVFMPYVPDSDAMLKLALCGSVKDTVVPPFNLADYLLYHVNLQDPTVYKEYSEPTNDAMQLLDAMARKTGRLMKGGEPDLESTALWMIQRWRNGHLGTFTLDEVSENALEQYKMKMPSSSLSQARKAGKRAASERARARRAGNAD
;
A
#
# COMPACT_ATOMS: atom_id res chain seq x y z
N MET A 1 -6.31 -30.08 -58.83
CA MET A 1 -5.76 -31.17 -57.99
C MET A 1 -4.26 -31.07 -57.65
N PRO A 2 -3.54 -29.94 -57.86
CA PRO A 2 -2.28 -29.69 -57.13
C PRO A 2 -2.35 -28.57 -56.07
N GLN A 3 -3.38 -27.71 -56.07
CA GLN A 3 -3.48 -26.58 -55.14
C GLN A 3 -4.16 -26.89 -53.78
N MET A 4 -4.76 -28.08 -53.59
CA MET A 4 -5.47 -28.42 -52.34
C MET A 4 -4.63 -29.21 -51.32
N ILE A 5 -3.50 -29.81 -51.73
CA ILE A 5 -2.57 -30.48 -50.79
C ILE A 5 -1.79 -29.44 -49.96
N ASP A 6 -1.71 -28.20 -50.44
CA ASP A 6 -0.95 -27.11 -49.81
C ASP A 6 -1.67 -26.41 -48.64
N GLN A 7 -2.91 -26.80 -48.30
CA GLN A 7 -3.59 -26.35 -47.07
C GLN A 7 -3.49 -27.36 -45.92
N LEU A 8 -3.09 -28.61 -46.20
CA LEU A 8 -2.71 -29.59 -45.18
C LEU A 8 -1.25 -29.44 -44.74
N SER A 9 -0.45 -28.63 -45.46
CA SER A 9 0.99 -28.40 -45.24
C SER A 9 1.31 -27.27 -44.25
N GLN A 10 0.34 -26.41 -43.90
CA GLN A 10 0.53 -25.40 -42.85
C GLN A 10 0.24 -26.01 -41.47
N PRO A 11 1.13 -25.83 -40.47
CA PRO A 11 0.84 -26.27 -39.12
C PRO A 11 -0.43 -25.58 -38.60
N TYR A 12 -1.43 -26.38 -38.23
CA TYR A 12 -2.63 -25.93 -37.52
C TYR A 12 -2.39 -25.99 -36.00
N PHE A 13 -3.27 -25.38 -35.21
CA PHE A 13 -3.23 -25.43 -33.75
C PHE A 13 -3.22 -26.87 -33.22
N ASN A 14 -2.39 -27.13 -32.21
CA ASN A 14 -2.33 -28.36 -31.44
C ASN A 14 -3.50 -28.46 -30.45
N LEU A 15 -4.56 -29.14 -30.89
CA LEU A 15 -5.76 -29.39 -30.08
C LEU A 15 -5.73 -30.74 -29.33
N GLY A 16 -4.55 -31.35 -29.21
CA GLY A 16 -4.40 -32.69 -28.64
C GLY A 16 -4.90 -33.80 -29.55
N THR A 17 -5.13 -34.98 -28.97
CA THR A 17 -5.41 -36.22 -29.70
C THR A 17 -6.85 -36.70 -29.60
N TYR A 18 -7.73 -35.93 -28.96
CA TYR A 18 -9.13 -36.30 -28.80
C TYR A 18 -9.84 -36.44 -30.14
N GLN A 19 -10.67 -37.47 -30.28
CA GLN A 19 -11.49 -37.72 -31.46
C GLN A 19 -12.95 -37.81 -31.03
N TRP A 20 -13.80 -37.04 -31.70
CA TRP A 20 -15.24 -37.07 -31.48
C TRP A 20 -15.80 -38.38 -32.04
N THR A 21 -16.38 -39.21 -31.18
CA THR A 21 -16.73 -40.59 -31.54
C THR A 21 -18.08 -40.72 -32.22
N VAL A 22 -18.93 -39.70 -32.12
CA VAL A 22 -20.30 -39.73 -32.63
C VAL A 22 -20.39 -39.45 -34.13
N ILE A 23 -19.42 -38.73 -34.70
CA ILE A 23 -19.46 -38.38 -36.11
C ILE A 23 -19.14 -39.56 -37.03
N THR A 24 -20.03 -39.79 -38.00
CA THR A 24 -19.84 -40.77 -39.08
C THR A 24 -19.70 -40.05 -40.43
N THR A 25 -18.55 -40.20 -41.08
CA THR A 25 -18.29 -39.70 -42.45
C THR A 25 -17.23 -40.55 -43.14
N PRO A 26 -17.37 -40.85 -44.45
CA PRO A 26 -16.33 -41.52 -45.22
C PRO A 26 -15.14 -40.60 -45.54
N SER A 27 -15.28 -39.27 -45.40
CA SER A 27 -14.23 -38.31 -45.71
C SER A 27 -13.29 -38.11 -44.50
N GLU A 28 -12.02 -38.48 -44.66
CA GLU A 28 -11.00 -38.25 -43.64
C GLU A 28 -10.81 -36.75 -43.35
N GLU A 29 -10.89 -35.91 -44.38
CA GLU A 29 -10.81 -34.45 -44.24
C GLU A 29 -12.00 -33.90 -43.43
N ALA A 30 -13.22 -34.35 -43.73
CA ALA A 30 -14.40 -33.93 -42.98
C ALA A 30 -14.28 -34.36 -41.50
N ARG A 31 -13.86 -35.60 -41.25
CA ARG A 31 -13.64 -36.12 -39.89
C ARG A 31 -12.62 -35.31 -39.12
N LEU A 32 -11.49 -34.96 -39.75
CA LEU A 32 -10.45 -34.13 -39.14
C LEU A 32 -11.00 -32.75 -38.73
N TRP A 33 -11.70 -32.07 -39.64
CA TRP A 33 -12.26 -30.74 -39.37
C TRP A 33 -13.38 -30.78 -38.34
N ALA A 34 -14.23 -31.81 -38.34
CA ALA A 34 -15.25 -31.98 -37.32
C ALA A 34 -14.66 -32.26 -35.93
N ASN A 35 -13.61 -33.09 -35.83
CA ASN A 35 -12.89 -33.31 -34.56
C ASN A 35 -12.33 -31.99 -34.02
N ARG A 36 -11.68 -31.20 -34.88
CA ARG A 36 -11.18 -29.85 -34.51
C ARG A 36 -12.32 -28.93 -34.07
N GLY A 37 -13.43 -28.94 -34.81
CA GLY A 37 -14.62 -28.15 -34.51
C GLY A 37 -15.21 -28.50 -33.14
N PHE A 38 -15.34 -29.79 -32.84
CA PHE A 38 -15.85 -30.25 -31.55
C PHE A 38 -14.92 -29.85 -30.39
N THR A 39 -13.60 -30.02 -30.55
CA THR A 39 -12.64 -29.59 -29.51
C THR A 39 -12.65 -28.08 -29.29
N TRP A 40 -12.76 -27.27 -30.35
CA TRP A 40 -12.91 -25.82 -30.22
C TRP A 40 -14.25 -25.41 -29.57
N ALA A 41 -15.33 -26.12 -29.88
CA ALA A 41 -16.63 -25.90 -29.25
C ALA A 41 -16.58 -26.23 -27.76
N CYS A 42 -15.95 -27.36 -27.38
CA CYS A 42 -15.68 -27.69 -25.99
C CYS A 42 -14.82 -26.61 -25.30
N SER A 43 -13.92 -25.97 -26.04
CA SER A 43 -13.04 -24.87 -25.59
C SER A 43 -13.73 -23.50 -25.58
N PHE A 44 -15.03 -23.44 -25.85
CA PHE A 44 -15.85 -22.23 -25.97
C PHE A 44 -15.34 -21.19 -26.98
N ASN A 45 -14.43 -21.57 -27.89
CA ASN A 45 -14.10 -20.78 -29.08
C ASN A 45 -15.05 -21.16 -30.22
N HIS A 46 -16.33 -20.80 -30.04
CA HIS A 46 -17.41 -21.16 -30.97
C HIS A 46 -17.21 -20.62 -32.38
N GLU A 47 -16.48 -19.52 -32.56
CA GLU A 47 -16.21 -18.97 -33.89
C GLU A 47 -15.22 -19.84 -34.68
N GLU A 48 -14.09 -20.25 -34.07
CA GLU A 48 -13.16 -21.18 -34.74
C GLU A 48 -13.80 -22.58 -34.88
N ALA A 49 -14.62 -23.00 -33.92
CA ALA A 49 -15.42 -24.22 -34.03
C ALA A 49 -16.33 -24.19 -35.27
N LEU A 50 -17.06 -23.10 -35.45
CA LEU A 50 -17.93 -22.88 -36.60
C LEU A 50 -17.15 -22.92 -37.92
N ARG A 51 -15.99 -22.26 -38.02
CA ARG A 51 -15.12 -22.34 -39.20
C ARG A 51 -14.68 -23.78 -39.50
N CYS A 52 -14.38 -24.55 -38.46
CA CYS A 52 -14.00 -25.95 -38.61
C CYS A 52 -15.18 -26.80 -39.10
N PHE A 53 -16.38 -26.62 -38.56
CA PHE A 53 -17.56 -27.36 -39.03
C PHE A 53 -17.99 -26.95 -40.44
N GLU A 54 -17.84 -25.68 -40.83
CA GLU A 54 -18.06 -25.24 -42.22
C GLU A 54 -17.05 -25.91 -43.18
N ARG A 55 -15.77 -26.04 -42.79
CA ARG A 55 -14.78 -26.83 -43.55
C ARG A 55 -15.15 -28.30 -43.64
N SER A 56 -15.63 -28.89 -42.54
CA SER A 56 -16.13 -30.27 -42.53
C SER A 56 -17.29 -30.46 -43.49
N ALA A 57 -18.27 -29.55 -43.50
CA ALA A 57 -19.43 -29.62 -44.39
C ALA A 57 -19.03 -29.41 -45.87
N ASN A 58 -18.00 -28.62 -46.14
CA ASN A 58 -17.47 -28.47 -47.50
C ASN A 58 -16.73 -29.72 -47.99
N ALA A 59 -16.01 -30.41 -47.10
CA ALA A 59 -15.29 -31.64 -47.42
C ALA A 59 -16.22 -32.85 -47.57
N ASP A 60 -17.36 -32.87 -46.88
CA ASP A 60 -18.43 -33.85 -47.05
C ASP A 60 -19.81 -33.18 -46.88
N PRO A 61 -20.45 -32.75 -47.99
CA PRO A 61 -21.76 -32.09 -47.95
C PRO A 61 -22.94 -32.98 -47.53
N LEU A 62 -22.71 -34.29 -47.35
CA LEU A 62 -23.69 -35.25 -46.84
C LEU A 62 -23.49 -35.53 -45.34
N CYS A 63 -22.44 -35.01 -44.72
CA CYS A 63 -22.18 -35.19 -43.29
C CYS A 63 -23.18 -34.39 -42.44
N ALA A 64 -24.23 -35.06 -41.96
CA ALA A 64 -25.27 -34.45 -41.14
C ALA A 64 -24.71 -33.79 -39.86
N MET A 65 -23.72 -34.42 -39.23
CA MET A 65 -23.11 -33.91 -37.99
C MET A 65 -22.22 -32.68 -38.21
N ALA A 66 -21.70 -32.43 -39.42
CA ALA A 66 -21.03 -31.18 -39.72
C ALA A 66 -22.01 -30.01 -39.63
N HIS A 67 -23.22 -30.18 -40.18
CA HIS A 67 -24.29 -29.18 -40.07
C HIS A 67 -24.83 -29.05 -38.64
N TRP A 68 -24.92 -30.15 -37.89
CA TRP A 68 -25.21 -30.11 -36.44
C TRP A 68 -24.17 -29.25 -35.70
N GLY A 69 -22.88 -29.42 -35.98
CA GLY A 69 -21.81 -28.66 -35.36
C GLY A 69 -21.85 -27.16 -35.67
N ILE A 70 -22.27 -26.79 -36.88
CA ILE A 70 -22.56 -25.39 -37.26
C ILE A 70 -23.67 -24.82 -36.38
N ALA A 71 -24.76 -25.56 -36.18
CA ALA A 71 -25.86 -25.13 -35.34
C ALA A 71 -25.45 -25.02 -33.86
N TYR A 72 -24.80 -26.05 -33.32
CA TYR A 72 -24.33 -26.11 -31.94
C TYR A 72 -23.41 -24.92 -31.62
N SER A 73 -22.43 -24.66 -32.50
CA SER A 73 -21.49 -23.55 -32.33
C SER A 73 -22.10 -22.17 -32.57
N SER A 74 -23.29 -22.09 -33.19
CA SER A 74 -24.01 -20.82 -33.38
C SER A 74 -24.82 -20.43 -32.14
N GLY A 75 -25.11 -21.36 -31.23
CA GLY A 75 -25.92 -21.16 -30.03
C GLY A 75 -25.14 -20.73 -28.78
N PRO A 76 -25.81 -20.71 -27.62
CA PRO A 76 -25.20 -20.34 -26.35
C PRO A 76 -24.28 -21.45 -25.85
N ASN A 77 -23.45 -21.11 -24.87
CA ASN A 77 -22.76 -22.06 -24.00
C ASN A 77 -22.84 -21.55 -22.55
N TYR A 78 -22.21 -22.27 -21.61
CA TYR A 78 -22.21 -21.90 -20.20
C TYR A 78 -21.70 -20.47 -19.92
N ASN A 79 -20.71 -19.99 -20.67
CA ASN A 79 -20.10 -18.67 -20.46
C ASN A 79 -20.79 -17.55 -21.25
N LYS A 80 -21.15 -17.79 -22.51
CA LYS A 80 -22.01 -16.91 -23.31
C LYS A 80 -23.42 -17.50 -23.34
N ALA A 81 -24.13 -17.37 -22.23
CA ALA A 81 -25.54 -17.75 -22.14
C ALA A 81 -26.44 -16.78 -22.94
N TRP A 82 -27.67 -17.20 -23.27
CA TRP A 82 -28.62 -16.38 -24.07
C TRP A 82 -28.84 -14.96 -23.55
N MET A 83 -28.78 -14.75 -22.23
CA MET A 83 -28.91 -13.43 -21.60
C MET A 83 -27.81 -12.43 -21.98
N PHE A 84 -26.70 -12.91 -22.53
CA PHE A 84 -25.55 -12.10 -22.97
C PHE A 84 -25.51 -11.89 -24.49
N PHE A 85 -26.50 -12.41 -25.22
CA PHE A 85 -26.70 -12.06 -26.62
C PHE A 85 -27.60 -10.82 -26.68
N ASP A 86 -27.18 -9.80 -27.43
CA ASP A 86 -28.10 -8.72 -27.79
C ASP A 86 -29.18 -9.24 -28.76
N LYS A 87 -30.24 -8.45 -28.98
CA LYS A 87 -31.38 -8.87 -29.80
C LYS A 87 -30.99 -9.21 -31.24
N GLU A 88 -30.00 -8.52 -31.80
CA GLU A 88 -29.54 -8.76 -33.16
C GLU A 88 -28.75 -10.07 -33.22
N ASP A 89 -27.84 -10.28 -32.28
CA ASP A 89 -27.07 -11.52 -32.12
C ASP A 89 -28.02 -12.72 -31.88
N GLN A 90 -29.09 -12.57 -31.09
CA GLN A 90 -30.11 -13.61 -30.88
C GLN A 90 -30.79 -14.01 -32.20
N LEU A 91 -31.20 -13.04 -33.03
CA LEU A 91 -31.82 -13.30 -34.33
C LEU A 91 -30.85 -13.99 -35.30
N ILE A 92 -29.62 -13.49 -35.41
CA ILE A 92 -28.59 -14.05 -36.30
C ILE A 92 -28.24 -15.48 -35.88
N SER A 93 -28.01 -15.70 -34.58
CA SER A 93 -27.70 -17.00 -33.99
C SER A 93 -28.83 -17.99 -34.25
N THR A 94 -30.07 -17.62 -33.91
CA THR A 94 -31.25 -18.48 -34.06
C THR A 94 -31.50 -18.83 -35.52
N LYS A 95 -31.39 -17.85 -36.43
CA LYS A 95 -31.55 -18.10 -37.87
C LYS A 95 -30.49 -19.06 -38.38
N LYS A 96 -29.21 -18.79 -38.11
CA LYS A 96 -28.10 -19.62 -38.58
C LYS A 96 -28.21 -21.06 -38.05
N ALA A 97 -28.55 -21.22 -36.78
CA ALA A 97 -28.72 -22.52 -36.16
C ALA A 97 -29.89 -23.31 -36.76
N ASN A 98 -31.06 -22.68 -36.94
CA ASN A 98 -32.23 -23.33 -37.53
C ASN A 98 -31.99 -23.72 -39.00
N ASP A 99 -31.35 -22.86 -39.80
CA ASP A 99 -31.01 -23.17 -41.21
C ASP A 99 -30.08 -24.39 -41.28
N ALA A 100 -29.07 -24.45 -40.39
CA ALA A 100 -28.15 -25.58 -40.30
C ALA A 100 -28.84 -26.86 -39.79
N LEU A 101 -29.73 -26.77 -38.82
CA LEU A 101 -30.50 -27.91 -38.30
C LEU A 101 -31.52 -28.46 -39.30
N ALA A 102 -32.14 -27.59 -40.10
CA ALA A 102 -33.00 -28.02 -41.19
C ALA A 102 -32.21 -28.85 -42.21
N ARG A 103 -30.99 -28.42 -42.55
CA ARG A 103 -30.09 -29.18 -43.42
C ARG A 103 -29.63 -30.49 -42.77
N ALA A 104 -29.22 -30.46 -41.50
CA ALA A 104 -28.83 -31.66 -40.76
C ALA A 104 -29.97 -32.69 -40.73
N SER A 105 -31.21 -32.23 -40.50
CA SER A 105 -32.41 -33.09 -40.44
C SER A 105 -32.73 -33.74 -41.79
N GLN A 106 -32.53 -33.02 -42.90
CA GLN A 106 -32.69 -33.59 -44.25
C GLN A 106 -31.68 -34.70 -44.54
N LEU A 107 -30.45 -34.55 -44.04
CA LEU A 107 -29.37 -35.51 -44.22
C LEU A 107 -29.40 -36.67 -43.21
N ALA A 108 -30.16 -36.53 -42.13
CA ALA A 108 -30.19 -37.48 -41.02
C ALA A 108 -30.77 -38.86 -41.41
N THR A 109 -31.43 -39.01 -42.56
CA THR A 109 -31.98 -40.29 -43.02
C THR A 109 -30.91 -41.37 -43.22
N GLU A 110 -29.70 -40.95 -43.62
CA GLU A 110 -28.54 -41.84 -43.83
C GLU A 110 -27.59 -41.85 -42.62
N ALA A 111 -27.91 -41.11 -41.55
CA ALA A 111 -27.09 -41.01 -40.36
C ALA A 111 -27.38 -42.14 -39.37
N THR A 112 -26.44 -42.41 -38.46
CA THR A 112 -26.61 -43.42 -37.40
C THR A 112 -27.74 -43.04 -36.42
N PRO A 113 -28.34 -44.01 -35.69
CA PRO A 113 -29.42 -43.71 -34.76
C PRO A 113 -29.08 -42.66 -33.69
N ILE A 114 -27.82 -42.64 -33.22
CA ILE A 114 -27.36 -41.67 -32.21
C ILE A 114 -27.24 -40.26 -32.82
N GLU A 115 -26.75 -40.13 -34.05
CA GLU A 115 -26.68 -38.84 -34.77
C GLU A 115 -28.08 -38.28 -35.01
N GLN A 116 -29.04 -39.13 -35.45
CA GLN A 116 -30.43 -38.73 -35.62
C GLN A 116 -31.05 -38.19 -34.33
N MET A 117 -30.77 -38.85 -33.20
CA MET A 117 -31.27 -38.43 -31.88
C MET A 117 -30.67 -37.08 -31.46
N LEU A 118 -29.36 -36.87 -31.62
CA LEU A 118 -28.69 -35.60 -31.28
C LEU A 118 -29.14 -34.43 -32.17
N ILE A 119 -29.35 -34.68 -33.47
CA ILE A 119 -29.89 -33.68 -34.41
C ILE A 119 -31.28 -33.25 -33.96
N ARG A 120 -32.15 -34.20 -33.63
CA ARG A 120 -33.50 -33.90 -33.14
C ARG A 120 -33.48 -33.20 -31.78
N ALA A 121 -32.59 -33.55 -30.87
CA ALA A 121 -32.53 -32.89 -29.56
C ALA A 121 -32.11 -31.42 -29.68
N LEU A 122 -31.09 -31.13 -30.51
CA LEU A 122 -30.56 -29.77 -30.62
C LEU A 122 -31.58 -28.76 -31.18
N THR A 123 -32.60 -29.21 -31.94
CA THR A 123 -33.69 -28.31 -32.37
C THR A 123 -34.45 -27.70 -31.20
N ALA A 124 -34.50 -28.35 -30.04
CA ALA A 124 -35.20 -27.83 -28.87
C ALA A 124 -34.46 -26.64 -28.21
N ARG A 125 -33.17 -26.44 -28.50
CA ARG A 125 -32.34 -25.36 -27.95
C ARG A 125 -32.57 -24.01 -28.64
N PHE A 126 -33.21 -23.99 -29.81
CA PHE A 126 -33.36 -22.81 -30.63
C PHE A 126 -34.84 -22.43 -30.84
N PRO A 127 -35.22 -21.17 -30.61
CA PRO A 127 -36.55 -20.69 -30.93
C PRO A 127 -36.84 -20.68 -32.44
N PRO A 128 -38.12 -20.58 -32.84
CA PRO A 128 -38.49 -20.25 -34.22
C PRO A 128 -37.88 -18.91 -34.68
N THR A 129 -37.59 -18.78 -35.98
CA THR A 129 -36.80 -17.67 -36.56
C THR A 129 -37.53 -16.33 -36.71
N ASN A 130 -38.85 -16.31 -36.49
CA ASN A 130 -39.72 -15.16 -36.75
C ASN A 130 -39.93 -14.24 -35.53
N GLU A 131 -39.54 -14.67 -34.32
CA GLU A 131 -39.70 -13.89 -33.10
C GLU A 131 -38.50 -14.06 -32.15
N VAL A 132 -38.13 -13.00 -31.42
CA VAL A 132 -37.17 -13.09 -30.32
C VAL A 132 -37.95 -13.34 -29.03
N PRO A 133 -37.85 -14.52 -28.41
CA PRO A 133 -38.52 -14.81 -27.15
C PRO A 133 -38.09 -13.83 -26.05
N SER A 134 -39.01 -13.52 -25.13
CA SER A 134 -38.69 -12.74 -23.93
C SER A 134 -37.89 -13.53 -22.90
N ASP A 135 -38.03 -14.86 -22.89
CA ASP A 135 -37.28 -15.78 -22.04
C ASP A 135 -36.70 -16.93 -22.88
N PHE A 136 -35.37 -17.03 -22.87
CA PHE A 136 -34.64 -18.09 -23.55
C PHE A 136 -34.40 -19.32 -22.67
N ARG A 137 -34.57 -19.21 -21.34
CA ARG A 137 -34.31 -20.29 -20.39
C ARG A 137 -35.14 -21.53 -20.71
N GLN A 138 -36.36 -21.35 -21.19
CA GLN A 138 -37.22 -22.46 -21.60
C GLN A 138 -36.58 -23.37 -22.69
N PHE A 139 -35.72 -22.82 -23.55
CA PHE A 139 -35.05 -23.60 -24.61
C PHE A 139 -33.84 -24.36 -24.07
N ASP A 140 -33.13 -23.83 -23.08
CA ASP A 140 -32.08 -24.58 -22.38
C ASP A 140 -32.69 -25.75 -21.59
N CYS A 141 -33.82 -25.54 -20.91
CA CYS A 141 -34.58 -26.62 -20.28
C CYS A 141 -35.04 -27.67 -21.31
N ALA A 142 -35.66 -27.22 -22.41
CA ALA A 142 -36.16 -28.13 -23.45
C ALA A 142 -35.03 -28.96 -24.09
N TYR A 143 -33.85 -28.37 -24.29
CA TYR A 143 -32.68 -29.10 -24.78
C TYR A 143 -32.18 -30.14 -23.78
N ALA A 144 -32.07 -29.79 -22.50
CA ALA A 144 -31.70 -30.74 -21.45
C ALA A 144 -32.70 -31.90 -21.35
N ASP A 145 -34.01 -31.62 -21.41
CA ASP A 145 -35.07 -32.63 -21.43
C ASP A 145 -35.00 -33.53 -22.67
N ALA A 146 -34.65 -32.97 -23.84
CA ALA A 146 -34.47 -33.74 -25.06
C ALA A 146 -33.19 -34.61 -25.04
N MET A 147 -32.13 -34.18 -24.36
CA MET A 147 -30.88 -34.92 -24.21
C MET A 147 -30.98 -36.07 -23.19
N ARG A 148 -31.80 -35.92 -22.15
CA ARG A 148 -32.00 -36.91 -21.08
C ARG A 148 -32.30 -38.35 -21.58
N PRO A 149 -33.28 -38.60 -22.46
CA PRO A 149 -33.53 -39.95 -22.98
C PRO A 149 -32.39 -40.48 -23.88
N ILE A 150 -31.60 -39.58 -24.48
CA ILE A 150 -30.41 -39.97 -25.27
C ILE A 150 -29.33 -40.50 -24.33
N TYR A 151 -29.04 -39.77 -23.26
CA TYR A 151 -28.09 -40.21 -22.24
C TYR A 151 -28.54 -41.52 -21.58
N GLN A 152 -29.81 -41.66 -21.20
CA GLN A 152 -30.32 -42.91 -20.62
C GLN A 152 -30.13 -44.14 -21.53
N LYS A 153 -30.19 -43.94 -22.85
CA LYS A 153 -29.99 -45.02 -23.84
C LYS A 153 -28.52 -45.27 -24.18
N HIS A 154 -27.66 -44.26 -24.03
CA HIS A 154 -26.26 -44.26 -24.46
C HIS A 154 -25.32 -43.77 -23.35
N ALA A 155 -25.55 -44.20 -22.10
CA ALA A 155 -24.85 -43.69 -20.91
C ALA A 155 -23.34 -44.03 -20.90
N ASP A 156 -22.94 -45.04 -21.67
CA ASP A 156 -21.55 -45.45 -21.90
C ASP A 156 -20.82 -44.56 -22.92
N ASN A 157 -21.55 -43.78 -23.72
CA ASN A 157 -20.96 -42.85 -24.67
C ASN A 157 -20.57 -41.53 -23.98
N VAL A 158 -19.27 -41.30 -23.87
CA VAL A 158 -18.69 -40.12 -23.19
C VAL A 158 -19.05 -38.79 -23.88
N ASP A 159 -19.20 -38.77 -25.21
CA ASP A 159 -19.60 -37.54 -25.93
C ASP A 159 -21.06 -37.16 -25.59
N VAL A 160 -21.97 -38.15 -25.54
CA VAL A 160 -23.37 -37.93 -25.12
C VAL A 160 -23.43 -37.47 -23.68
N ALA A 161 -22.67 -38.09 -22.78
CA ALA A 161 -22.58 -37.69 -21.39
C ALA A 161 -22.10 -36.23 -21.26
N ALA A 162 -21.11 -35.81 -22.04
CA ALA A 162 -20.60 -34.44 -22.03
C ALA A 162 -21.65 -33.43 -22.51
N LEU A 163 -22.33 -33.71 -23.63
CA LEU A 163 -23.39 -32.85 -24.17
C LEU A 163 -24.59 -32.74 -23.22
N PHE A 164 -24.96 -33.84 -22.55
CA PHE A 164 -26.06 -33.83 -21.59
C PHE A 164 -25.70 -33.04 -20.32
N ALA A 165 -24.49 -33.23 -19.78
CA ALA A 165 -24.03 -32.46 -18.63
C ALA A 165 -23.95 -30.96 -18.93
N GLU A 166 -23.46 -30.57 -20.12
CA GLU A 166 -23.46 -29.17 -20.57
C GLU A 166 -24.88 -28.60 -20.66
N ALA A 167 -25.82 -29.35 -21.24
CA ALA A 167 -27.23 -28.95 -21.34
C ALA A 167 -27.85 -28.68 -19.96
N LEU A 168 -27.62 -29.56 -18.98
CA LEU A 168 -28.08 -29.39 -17.60
C LEU A 168 -27.46 -28.15 -16.96
N MET A 169 -26.15 -27.94 -17.10
CA MET A 169 -25.45 -26.77 -16.53
C MET A 169 -25.95 -25.45 -17.13
N CYS A 170 -26.35 -25.44 -18.41
CA CYS A 170 -26.85 -24.25 -19.09
C CYS A 170 -28.27 -23.83 -18.62
N ILE A 171 -28.96 -24.60 -17.79
CA ILE A 171 -30.26 -24.20 -17.20
C ILE A 171 -30.09 -23.04 -16.20
N THR A 172 -28.96 -22.99 -15.48
CA THR A 172 -28.61 -21.94 -14.50
C THR A 172 -27.12 -21.60 -14.61
N PRO A 173 -26.69 -20.99 -15.72
CA PRO A 173 -25.28 -20.67 -15.96
C PRO A 173 -24.77 -19.72 -14.87
N ARG A 174 -23.59 -19.99 -14.30
CA ARG A 174 -22.97 -19.22 -13.21
C ARG A 174 -23.82 -19.11 -11.93
N GLY A 175 -24.81 -19.97 -11.78
CA GLY A 175 -25.72 -20.03 -10.63
C GLY A 175 -25.97 -21.46 -10.19
N LEU A 176 -24.94 -22.32 -10.22
CA LEU A 176 -25.05 -23.75 -9.92
C LEU A 176 -25.07 -24.05 -8.40
N TRP A 177 -24.48 -23.17 -7.59
CA TRP A 177 -24.39 -23.33 -6.14
C TRP A 177 -24.75 -22.03 -5.42
N ASN A 178 -25.44 -22.15 -4.28
CA ASN A 178 -25.67 -21.05 -3.37
C ASN A 178 -24.39 -20.78 -2.57
N LEU A 179 -23.86 -19.55 -2.64
CA LEU A 179 -22.59 -19.21 -1.97
C LEU A 179 -22.71 -19.18 -0.46
N ASP A 180 -23.88 -18.91 0.10
CA ASP A 180 -24.08 -18.79 1.55
C ASP A 180 -24.34 -20.15 2.20
N THR A 181 -25.19 -20.98 1.58
CA THR A 181 -25.54 -22.30 2.13
C THR A 181 -24.63 -23.42 1.64
N GLY A 182 -24.01 -23.25 0.46
CA GLY A 182 -23.26 -24.31 -0.23
C GLY A 182 -24.15 -25.35 -0.91
N ASP A 183 -25.47 -25.14 -0.96
CA ASP A 183 -26.39 -26.08 -1.60
C ASP A 183 -26.38 -25.90 -3.13
N ALA A 184 -26.65 -26.99 -3.84
CA ALA A 184 -26.94 -26.95 -5.26
C ALA A 184 -28.25 -26.17 -5.50
N THR A 185 -28.30 -25.37 -6.57
CA THR A 185 -29.47 -24.53 -6.87
C THR A 185 -30.64 -25.29 -7.52
N GLY A 186 -30.43 -26.55 -7.90
CA GLY A 186 -31.48 -27.44 -8.37
C GLY A 186 -30.97 -28.85 -8.70
N ASP A 187 -31.92 -29.77 -8.91
CA ASP A 187 -31.63 -31.19 -9.18
C ASP A 187 -30.78 -31.40 -10.44
N HIS A 188 -30.92 -30.51 -11.44
CA HIS A 188 -30.12 -30.53 -12.67
C HIS A 188 -28.61 -30.38 -12.40
N VAL A 189 -28.22 -29.69 -11.33
CA VAL A 189 -26.81 -29.51 -10.94
C VAL A 189 -26.25 -30.82 -10.37
N LEU A 190 -27.01 -31.48 -9.49
CA LEU A 190 -26.64 -32.76 -8.90
C LEU A 190 -26.61 -33.87 -9.96
N GLU A 191 -27.54 -33.82 -10.90
CA GLU A 191 -27.56 -34.72 -12.03
C GLU A 191 -26.35 -34.52 -12.94
N ALA A 192 -26.04 -33.27 -13.33
CA ALA A 192 -24.85 -32.97 -14.14
C ALA A 192 -23.57 -33.49 -13.48
N ARG A 193 -23.48 -33.36 -12.14
CA ARG A 193 -22.38 -33.93 -11.36
C ARG A 193 -22.31 -35.44 -11.49
N SER A 194 -23.43 -36.14 -11.29
CA SER A 194 -23.48 -37.61 -11.40
C SER A 194 -23.04 -38.06 -12.79
N VAL A 195 -23.55 -37.42 -13.84
CA VAL A 195 -23.23 -37.75 -15.24
C VAL A 195 -21.72 -37.66 -15.50
N ILE A 196 -21.08 -36.59 -15.04
CA ILE A 196 -19.64 -36.39 -15.24
C ILE A 196 -18.82 -37.37 -14.39
N GLU A 197 -19.18 -37.56 -13.12
CA GLU A 197 -18.48 -38.49 -12.21
C GLU A 197 -18.61 -39.95 -12.67
N ASP A 198 -19.74 -40.32 -13.27
CA ASP A 198 -19.93 -41.63 -13.89
C ASP A 198 -19.04 -41.80 -15.13
N ALA A 199 -18.92 -40.77 -15.98
CA ALA A 199 -18.03 -40.80 -17.14
C ALA A 199 -16.55 -40.96 -16.74
N PHE A 200 -16.13 -40.33 -15.64
CA PHE A 200 -14.77 -40.45 -15.08
C PHE A 200 -14.39 -41.86 -14.60
N LYS A 201 -15.35 -42.78 -14.45
CA LYS A 201 -15.05 -44.20 -14.15
C LYS A 201 -14.36 -44.91 -15.32
N THR A 202 -14.39 -44.33 -16.52
CA THR A 202 -13.72 -44.87 -17.70
C THR A 202 -12.45 -44.06 -18.03
N PRO A 203 -11.38 -44.70 -18.56
CA PRO A 203 -10.19 -43.97 -19.01
C PRO A 203 -10.50 -42.90 -20.06
N GLN A 204 -11.41 -43.20 -21.00
CA GLN A 204 -11.79 -42.28 -22.06
C GLN A 204 -12.47 -41.04 -21.49
N GLY A 205 -13.47 -41.22 -20.61
CA GLY A 205 -14.18 -40.09 -19.98
C GLY A 205 -13.27 -39.21 -19.12
N PHE A 206 -12.33 -39.83 -18.38
CA PHE A 206 -11.34 -39.07 -17.60
C PHE A 206 -10.31 -38.30 -18.45
N THR A 207 -10.18 -38.62 -19.73
CA THR A 207 -9.34 -37.88 -20.69
C THR A 207 -10.13 -36.99 -21.64
N HIS A 208 -11.45 -36.95 -21.52
CA HIS A 208 -12.30 -36.16 -22.40
C HIS A 208 -12.18 -34.67 -22.02
N PRO A 209 -11.85 -33.77 -22.96
CA PRO A 209 -11.62 -32.35 -22.65
C PRO A 209 -12.88 -31.68 -22.07
N ALA A 210 -14.06 -31.92 -22.65
CA ALA A 210 -15.32 -31.39 -22.13
C ALA A 210 -15.65 -31.84 -20.70
N HIS A 211 -15.49 -33.12 -20.34
CA HIS A 211 -15.77 -33.56 -18.96
C HIS A 211 -14.89 -32.86 -17.94
N CYS A 212 -13.59 -32.78 -18.21
CA CYS A 212 -12.66 -32.07 -17.34
C CYS A 212 -13.01 -30.58 -17.22
N HIS A 213 -13.32 -29.93 -18.36
CA HIS A 213 -13.71 -28.53 -18.41
C HIS A 213 -15.02 -28.27 -17.64
N LEU A 214 -16.08 -29.02 -17.93
CA LEU A 214 -17.40 -28.85 -17.31
C LEU A 214 -17.35 -29.14 -15.81
N TYR A 215 -16.57 -30.13 -15.36
CA TYR A 215 -16.43 -30.43 -13.93
C TYR A 215 -15.80 -29.29 -13.14
N ILE A 216 -14.85 -28.57 -13.75
CA ILE A 216 -14.26 -27.37 -13.15
C ILE A 216 -15.34 -26.30 -12.96
N HIS A 217 -16.06 -25.94 -14.03
CA HIS A 217 -17.14 -24.95 -13.94
C HIS A 217 -18.25 -25.38 -12.97
N LEU A 218 -18.56 -26.67 -12.94
CA LEU A 218 -19.57 -27.22 -12.04
C LEU A 218 -19.15 -27.06 -10.57
N LEU A 219 -17.88 -27.21 -10.23
CA LEU A 219 -17.41 -27.21 -8.85
C LEU A 219 -16.74 -25.92 -8.39
N GLU A 220 -16.41 -24.98 -9.28
CA GLU A 220 -15.72 -23.73 -8.95
C GLU A 220 -16.45 -22.91 -7.88
N MET A 221 -17.80 -22.96 -7.84
CA MET A 221 -18.65 -22.29 -6.85
C MET A 221 -19.09 -23.18 -5.67
N SER A 222 -18.91 -24.50 -5.77
CA SER A 222 -19.45 -25.49 -4.81
C SER A 222 -18.79 -25.43 -3.43
N PRO A 223 -19.27 -26.03 -2.34
CA PRO A 223 -18.50 -26.11 -1.10
C PRO A 223 -17.25 -27.03 -1.18
N LEU A 224 -17.03 -27.73 -2.30
CA LEU A 224 -16.05 -28.81 -2.45
C LEU A 224 -15.19 -28.66 -3.74
N PRO A 225 -14.51 -27.51 -3.97
CA PRO A 225 -13.71 -27.29 -5.19
C PRO A 225 -12.64 -28.34 -5.40
N GLU A 226 -12.04 -28.82 -4.30
CA GLU A 226 -10.92 -29.77 -4.32
C GLU A 226 -11.23 -31.06 -5.09
N LEU A 227 -12.51 -31.45 -5.22
CA LEU A 227 -12.89 -32.63 -5.99
C LEU A 227 -12.53 -32.50 -7.48
N ALA A 228 -12.48 -31.27 -8.02
CA ALA A 228 -12.11 -31.00 -9.41
C ALA A 228 -10.59 -30.94 -9.66
N LEU A 229 -9.73 -31.02 -8.63
CA LEU A 229 -8.27 -30.95 -8.82
C LEU A 229 -7.71 -31.99 -9.80
N PRO A 230 -8.14 -33.27 -9.80
CA PRO A 230 -7.68 -34.25 -10.78
C PRO A 230 -8.04 -33.85 -12.23
N ALA A 231 -9.27 -33.36 -12.45
CA ALA A 231 -9.74 -32.88 -13.75
C ALA A 231 -8.96 -31.62 -14.19
N ALA A 232 -8.77 -30.65 -13.29
CA ALA A 232 -7.97 -29.46 -13.52
C ALA A 232 -6.52 -29.80 -13.93
N ASN A 233 -5.88 -30.70 -13.20
CA ASN A 233 -4.50 -31.12 -13.51
C ASN A 233 -4.38 -31.83 -14.86
N ARG A 234 -5.39 -32.62 -15.24
CA ARG A 234 -5.42 -33.28 -16.54
C ARG A 234 -5.58 -32.23 -17.66
N LEU A 235 -6.53 -31.32 -17.51
CA LEU A 235 -6.92 -30.37 -18.57
C LEU A 235 -5.78 -29.49 -19.07
N ARG A 236 -4.83 -29.12 -18.19
CA ARG A 236 -3.64 -28.29 -18.50
C ARG A 236 -2.83 -28.77 -19.70
N THR A 237 -2.95 -30.03 -20.09
CA THR A 237 -2.14 -30.63 -21.17
C THR A 237 -2.97 -31.25 -22.28
N LEU A 238 -4.30 -31.33 -22.14
CA LEU A 238 -5.16 -32.03 -23.09
C LEU A 238 -5.34 -31.28 -24.41
N VAL A 239 -5.41 -29.95 -24.36
CA VAL A 239 -5.69 -29.10 -25.55
C VAL A 239 -4.74 -27.89 -25.54
N PRO A 240 -3.45 -28.08 -25.89
CA PRO A 240 -2.40 -27.10 -25.65
C PRO A 240 -2.62 -25.72 -26.29
N ASP A 241 -3.18 -25.65 -27.49
CA ASP A 241 -3.33 -24.37 -28.19
C ASP A 241 -4.73 -23.76 -28.00
N ALA A 242 -5.58 -24.37 -27.16
CA ALA A 242 -6.84 -23.77 -26.74
C ALA A 242 -6.66 -23.06 -25.40
N SER A 243 -6.37 -21.75 -25.45
CA SER A 243 -6.09 -20.91 -24.28
C SER A 243 -7.14 -21.03 -23.17
N HIS A 244 -8.44 -21.13 -23.51
CA HIS A 244 -9.49 -21.33 -22.51
C HIS A 244 -9.25 -22.60 -21.69
N MET A 245 -8.92 -23.72 -22.34
CA MET A 245 -8.66 -25.00 -21.69
C MET A 245 -7.46 -24.95 -20.75
N LEU A 246 -6.42 -24.22 -21.13
CA LEU A 246 -5.23 -23.99 -20.30
C LEU A 246 -5.53 -23.10 -19.08
N HIS A 247 -6.42 -22.12 -19.26
CA HIS A 247 -6.84 -21.20 -18.22
C HIS A 247 -7.73 -21.88 -17.18
N MET A 248 -8.71 -22.69 -17.61
CA MET A 248 -9.76 -23.27 -16.75
C MET A 248 -9.28 -23.83 -15.41
N PRO A 249 -8.17 -24.59 -15.32
CA PRO A 249 -7.63 -25.07 -14.04
C PRO A 249 -7.42 -23.97 -12.98
N THR A 250 -7.18 -22.72 -13.39
CA THR A 250 -7.03 -21.55 -12.52
C THR A 250 -8.23 -21.37 -11.58
N HIS A 251 -9.45 -21.68 -12.04
CA HIS A 251 -10.65 -21.52 -11.22
C HIS A 251 -10.60 -22.39 -9.96
N ILE A 252 -10.14 -23.64 -10.11
CA ILE A 252 -9.95 -24.54 -8.98
C ILE A 252 -8.71 -24.15 -8.18
N ASP A 253 -7.63 -23.74 -8.85
CA ASP A 253 -6.40 -23.30 -8.18
C ASP A 253 -6.68 -22.12 -7.23
N ALA A 254 -7.38 -21.09 -7.68
CA ALA A 254 -7.75 -19.94 -6.86
C ALA A 254 -8.70 -20.33 -5.73
N ALA A 255 -9.67 -21.20 -6.01
CA ALA A 255 -10.62 -21.73 -5.03
C ALA A 255 -9.97 -22.52 -3.88
N VAL A 256 -8.85 -23.21 -4.14
CA VAL A 256 -8.10 -23.96 -3.12
C VAL A 256 -6.86 -23.22 -2.61
N GLY A 257 -6.55 -22.05 -3.15
CA GLY A 257 -5.41 -21.23 -2.76
C GLY A 257 -4.05 -21.62 -3.37
N ASP A 258 -4.03 -22.36 -4.49
CA ASP A 258 -2.81 -22.65 -5.28
C ASP A 258 -2.55 -21.57 -6.35
N TYR A 259 -2.34 -20.32 -5.91
CA TYR A 259 -2.10 -19.20 -6.81
C TYR A 259 -0.87 -19.37 -7.72
N ARG A 260 0.10 -20.21 -7.32
CA ARG A 260 1.27 -20.54 -8.13
C ARG A 260 0.89 -21.30 -9.40
N ARG A 261 0.03 -22.32 -9.28
CA ARG A 261 -0.50 -23.03 -10.46
C ARG A 261 -1.41 -22.15 -11.29
N GLY A 262 -2.22 -21.30 -10.66
CA GLY A 262 -3.01 -20.30 -11.35
C GLY A 262 -2.16 -19.41 -12.24
N LEU A 263 -1.04 -18.89 -11.72
CA LEU A 263 -0.10 -18.09 -12.50
C LEU A 263 0.48 -18.85 -13.70
N SER A 264 0.94 -20.10 -13.48
CA SER A 264 1.51 -20.94 -14.55
C SER A 264 0.51 -21.29 -15.65
N SER A 265 -0.75 -21.59 -15.30
CA SER A 265 -1.79 -21.92 -16.29
C SER A 265 -2.14 -20.73 -17.17
N ASN A 266 -2.23 -19.54 -16.56
CA ASN A 266 -2.52 -18.33 -17.32
C ASN A 266 -1.35 -17.87 -18.19
N ASP A 267 -0.11 -18.10 -17.78
CA ASP A 267 1.05 -17.86 -18.65
C ASP A 267 0.95 -18.66 -19.95
N GLN A 268 0.62 -19.95 -19.84
CA GLN A 268 0.44 -20.81 -21.01
C GLN A 268 -0.78 -20.37 -21.84
N ALA A 269 -1.89 -20.02 -21.19
CA ALA A 269 -3.09 -19.52 -21.88
C ALA A 269 -2.81 -18.24 -22.68
N ILE A 270 -2.05 -17.29 -22.11
CA ILE A 270 -1.66 -16.05 -22.80
C ILE A 270 -0.78 -16.34 -24.01
N VAL A 271 0.17 -17.28 -23.90
CA VAL A 271 1.02 -17.69 -25.04
C VAL A 271 0.16 -18.31 -26.15
N ALA A 272 -0.72 -19.25 -25.81
CA ALA A 272 -1.62 -19.88 -26.79
C ALA A 272 -2.56 -18.86 -27.47
N ASP A 273 -3.06 -17.87 -26.72
CA ASP A 273 -3.85 -16.78 -27.30
C ASP A 273 -3.01 -15.89 -28.23
N ASP A 274 -1.79 -15.53 -27.85
CA ASP A 274 -0.92 -14.73 -28.71
C ASP A 274 -0.61 -15.46 -30.03
N GLU A 275 -0.41 -16.78 -30.00
CA GLU A 275 -0.27 -17.61 -31.20
C GLU A 275 -1.55 -17.66 -32.05
N TYR A 276 -2.72 -17.83 -31.41
CA TYR A 276 -4.01 -17.79 -32.10
C TYR A 276 -4.24 -16.44 -32.79
N PHE A 277 -4.04 -15.33 -32.07
CA PHE A 277 -4.27 -13.97 -32.56
C PHE A 277 -3.19 -13.49 -33.55
N ALA A 278 -2.04 -14.15 -33.64
CA ALA A 278 -1.04 -13.88 -34.68
C ALA A 278 -1.55 -14.27 -36.08
N VAL A 279 -2.45 -15.24 -36.19
CA VAL A 279 -2.97 -15.76 -37.48
C VAL A 279 -4.49 -15.67 -37.61
N ARG A 280 -5.19 -15.20 -36.58
CA ARG A 280 -6.63 -14.95 -36.55
C ARG A 280 -6.93 -13.57 -35.98
N LYS A 281 -7.95 -12.92 -36.51
CA LYS A 281 -8.49 -11.70 -35.91
C LYS A 281 -9.26 -11.99 -34.60
N GLY A 282 -9.84 -13.20 -34.50
CA GLY A 282 -10.72 -13.64 -33.41
C GLY A 282 -12.07 -12.91 -33.39
N ALA A 283 -13.07 -13.52 -32.75
CA ALA A 283 -14.38 -12.91 -32.56
C ALA A 283 -14.26 -11.77 -31.55
N VAL A 284 -15.09 -10.73 -31.71
CA VAL A 284 -15.19 -9.62 -30.76
C VAL A 284 -15.41 -10.13 -29.33
N PHE A 285 -16.32 -11.10 -29.14
CA PHE A 285 -16.55 -11.72 -27.83
C PHE A 285 -15.35 -12.52 -27.31
N TYR A 286 -14.58 -13.18 -28.18
CA TYR A 286 -13.42 -13.97 -27.75
C TYR A 286 -12.30 -13.10 -27.17
N GLN A 287 -12.26 -11.80 -27.48
CA GLN A 287 -11.35 -10.87 -26.81
C GLN A 287 -11.65 -10.73 -25.31
N THR A 288 -12.90 -10.95 -24.87
CA THR A 288 -13.25 -10.90 -23.43
C THR A 288 -12.59 -12.03 -22.65
N TYR A 289 -12.47 -13.21 -23.26
CA TYR A 289 -11.73 -14.35 -22.72
C TYR A 289 -10.23 -14.05 -22.60
N ARG A 290 -9.63 -13.48 -23.65
CA ARG A 290 -8.22 -13.07 -23.62
C ARG A 290 -7.93 -12.13 -22.45
N VAL A 291 -8.79 -11.13 -22.26
CA VAL A 291 -8.72 -10.19 -21.14
C VAL A 291 -8.85 -10.92 -19.81
N HIS A 292 -9.83 -11.82 -19.68
CA HIS A 292 -10.09 -12.58 -18.47
C HIS A 292 -8.90 -13.42 -18.00
N TYR A 293 -8.18 -14.09 -18.91
CA TYR A 293 -7.02 -14.91 -18.55
C TYR A 293 -5.89 -14.06 -17.97
N ILE A 294 -5.68 -12.88 -18.56
CA ILE A 294 -4.67 -11.93 -18.09
C ILE A 294 -5.08 -11.36 -16.71
N SER A 295 -6.36 -11.03 -16.52
CA SER A 295 -6.87 -10.59 -15.22
C SER A 295 -6.75 -11.67 -14.14
N ALA A 296 -6.99 -12.94 -14.48
CA ALA A 296 -6.82 -14.06 -13.56
C ALA A 296 -5.34 -14.30 -13.18
N LYS A 297 -4.42 -14.14 -14.15
CA LYS A 297 -2.97 -14.11 -13.87
C LYS A 297 -2.62 -13.00 -12.89
N LEU A 298 -3.09 -11.78 -13.17
CA LEU A 298 -2.84 -10.60 -12.34
C LEU A 298 -3.33 -10.82 -10.91
N TYR A 299 -4.55 -11.33 -10.75
CA TYR A 299 -5.12 -11.64 -9.44
C TYR A 299 -4.28 -12.69 -8.70
N SER A 300 -3.93 -13.79 -9.36
CA SER A 300 -3.07 -14.84 -8.79
C SER A 300 -1.71 -14.28 -8.36
N ALA A 301 -1.10 -13.41 -9.17
CA ALA A 301 0.16 -12.75 -8.87
C ALA A 301 0.03 -11.83 -7.62
N MET A 302 -1.04 -11.05 -7.51
CA MET A 302 -1.30 -10.21 -6.32
C MET A 302 -1.49 -11.04 -5.05
N MET A 303 -2.25 -12.14 -5.12
CA MET A 303 -2.48 -13.04 -3.98
C MET A 303 -1.24 -13.84 -3.59
N ALA A 304 -0.31 -14.06 -4.52
CA ALA A 304 0.95 -14.76 -4.32
C ALA A 304 2.15 -13.83 -3.99
N GLY A 305 1.96 -12.51 -3.92
CA GLY A 305 3.04 -11.56 -3.65
C GLY A 305 4.07 -11.45 -4.78
N ARG A 306 3.61 -11.55 -6.03
CA ARG A 306 4.41 -11.46 -7.26
C ARG A 306 4.20 -10.12 -7.96
N PHE A 307 4.84 -9.07 -7.45
CA PHE A 307 4.73 -7.72 -7.96
C PHE A 307 5.07 -7.61 -9.44
N GLN A 308 6.18 -8.20 -9.87
CA GLN A 308 6.65 -8.07 -11.26
C GLN A 308 5.73 -8.77 -12.25
N ASP A 309 5.16 -9.92 -11.88
CA ASP A 309 4.20 -10.63 -12.73
C ASP A 309 2.84 -9.94 -12.76
N ALA A 310 2.40 -9.36 -11.64
CA ALA A 310 1.17 -8.58 -11.58
C ALA A 310 1.28 -7.32 -12.46
N LEU A 311 2.41 -6.61 -12.41
CA LEU A 311 2.65 -5.43 -13.23
C LEU A 311 2.72 -5.78 -14.73
N ARG A 312 3.44 -6.85 -15.09
CA ARG A 312 3.50 -7.35 -16.48
C ARG A 312 2.14 -7.79 -17.00
N ALA A 313 1.29 -8.36 -16.16
CA ALA A 313 -0.09 -8.69 -16.54
C ALA A 313 -0.93 -7.42 -16.78
N ALA A 314 -0.79 -6.39 -15.94
CA ALA A 314 -1.46 -5.10 -16.14
C ALA A 314 -1.03 -4.42 -17.45
N GLU A 315 0.28 -4.43 -17.75
CA GLU A 315 0.82 -3.95 -19.03
C GLU A 315 0.26 -4.75 -20.22
N LYS A 316 0.12 -6.07 -20.08
CA LYS A 316 -0.49 -6.91 -21.12
C LYS A 316 -1.97 -6.55 -21.32
N LEU A 317 -2.73 -6.25 -20.26
CA LEU A 317 -4.12 -5.78 -20.39
C LEU A 317 -4.19 -4.50 -21.25
N GLU A 318 -3.31 -3.54 -21.01
CA GLU A 318 -3.25 -2.30 -21.79
C GLU A 318 -2.86 -2.51 -23.26
N GLN A 319 -2.04 -3.52 -23.54
CA GLN A 319 -1.69 -3.89 -24.92
C GLN A 319 -2.87 -4.52 -25.67
N VAL A 320 -3.70 -5.32 -24.99
CA VAL A 320 -4.80 -6.05 -25.65
C VAL A 320 -6.10 -5.25 -25.67
N ILE A 321 -6.35 -4.40 -24.68
CA ILE A 321 -7.52 -3.53 -24.60
C ILE A 321 -7.19 -2.21 -25.29
N THR A 322 -7.31 -2.20 -26.61
CA THR A 322 -7.04 -1.02 -27.42
C THR A 322 -8.25 -0.09 -27.52
N HIS A 323 -8.02 1.18 -27.86
CA HIS A 323 -9.10 2.12 -28.17
C HIS A 323 -10.04 1.59 -29.26
N ASP A 324 -9.49 0.97 -30.31
CA ASP A 324 -10.26 0.36 -31.39
C ASP A 324 -11.17 -0.75 -30.88
N LEU A 325 -10.71 -1.56 -29.91
CA LEU A 325 -11.54 -2.58 -29.29
C LEU A 325 -12.68 -1.96 -28.49
N LEU A 326 -12.38 -0.95 -27.68
CA LEU A 326 -13.38 -0.28 -26.82
C LEU A 326 -14.47 0.45 -27.61
N THR A 327 -14.13 0.94 -28.82
CA THR A 327 -15.05 1.67 -29.69
C THR A 327 -15.84 0.78 -30.64
N VAL A 328 -15.67 -0.55 -30.61
CA VAL A 328 -16.50 -1.50 -31.36
C VAL A 328 -17.97 -1.36 -30.90
N PRO A 329 -18.90 -0.89 -31.76
CA PRO A 329 -20.29 -0.70 -31.36
C PRO A 329 -21.00 -2.02 -31.06
N LYS A 330 -20.63 -3.08 -31.78
CA LYS A 330 -21.15 -4.43 -31.57
C LYS A 330 -20.84 -4.90 -30.16
N MET A 331 -21.86 -5.31 -29.41
CA MET A 331 -21.81 -5.65 -27.97
C MET A 331 -21.41 -4.52 -27.00
N ASN A 332 -21.05 -3.32 -27.48
CA ASN A 332 -20.48 -2.23 -26.68
C ASN A 332 -19.30 -2.71 -25.82
N MET A 333 -18.17 -3.02 -26.46
CA MET A 333 -17.01 -3.65 -25.81
C MET A 333 -16.46 -2.88 -24.61
N ALA A 334 -16.61 -1.55 -24.57
CA ALA A 334 -16.27 -0.78 -23.39
C ALA A 334 -16.99 -1.28 -22.13
N ASN A 335 -18.26 -1.70 -22.24
CA ASN A 335 -18.98 -2.28 -21.11
C ASN A 335 -18.42 -3.62 -20.62
N TRP A 336 -17.64 -4.34 -21.43
CA TRP A 336 -17.17 -5.68 -21.10
C TRP A 336 -15.76 -5.71 -20.53
N VAL A 337 -14.87 -4.85 -21.04
CA VAL A 337 -13.42 -4.98 -20.75
C VAL A 337 -12.75 -3.72 -20.23
N GLU A 338 -13.37 -2.54 -20.35
CA GLU A 338 -12.68 -1.29 -19.98
C GLU A 338 -12.30 -1.21 -18.50
N ALA A 339 -13.12 -1.75 -17.60
CA ALA A 339 -12.81 -1.75 -16.16
C ALA A 339 -11.48 -2.44 -15.83
N GLN A 340 -11.04 -3.38 -16.67
CA GLN A 340 -9.79 -4.11 -16.48
C GLN A 340 -8.55 -3.23 -16.71
N LEU A 341 -8.67 -2.07 -17.36
CA LEU A 341 -7.58 -1.10 -17.49
C LEU A 341 -7.24 -0.40 -16.16
N GLY A 342 -8.15 -0.42 -15.17
CA GLY A 342 -7.87 0.05 -13.81
C GLY A 342 -6.88 -0.84 -13.03
N SER A 343 -6.56 -2.04 -13.53
CA SER A 343 -5.82 -3.06 -12.78
C SER A 343 -4.41 -2.61 -12.36
N ARG A 344 -3.71 -1.78 -13.16
CA ARG A 344 -2.39 -1.25 -12.75
C ARG A 344 -2.46 -0.51 -11.42
N ALA A 345 -3.50 0.29 -11.21
CA ALA A 345 -3.67 1.03 -9.97
C ALA A 345 -3.88 0.08 -8.78
N HIS A 346 -4.68 -0.99 -8.94
CA HIS A 346 -4.83 -2.03 -7.92
C HIS A 346 -3.52 -2.74 -7.57
N VAL A 347 -2.70 -3.05 -8.57
CA VAL A 347 -1.37 -3.64 -8.34
C VAL A 347 -0.53 -2.67 -7.50
N LEU A 348 -0.45 -1.39 -7.88
CA LEU A 348 0.37 -0.42 -7.14
C LEU A 348 -0.12 -0.24 -5.70
N ILE A 349 -1.44 -0.21 -5.45
CA ILE A 349 -1.99 -0.12 -4.09
C ILE A 349 -1.57 -1.34 -3.27
N ARG A 350 -1.76 -2.54 -3.81
CA ARG A 350 -1.46 -3.79 -3.11
C ARG A 350 0.00 -3.87 -2.65
N PHE A 351 0.92 -3.38 -3.45
CA PHE A 351 2.36 -3.40 -3.15
C PHE A 351 2.88 -2.08 -2.55
N GLY A 352 1.98 -1.20 -2.09
CA GLY A 352 2.34 0.03 -1.37
C GLY A 352 3.15 1.04 -2.19
N ARG A 353 2.98 1.05 -3.52
CA ARG A 353 3.72 1.92 -4.44
C ARG A 353 3.03 3.29 -4.56
N TRP A 354 2.93 3.99 -3.43
CA TRP A 354 2.16 5.24 -3.31
C TRP A 354 2.63 6.33 -4.27
N GLU A 355 3.94 6.55 -4.38
CA GLU A 355 4.48 7.57 -5.28
C GLU A 355 4.25 7.24 -6.75
N ASP A 356 4.32 5.96 -7.14
CA ASP A 356 4.02 5.53 -8.51
C ASP A 356 2.54 5.80 -8.87
N ILE A 357 1.62 5.63 -7.91
CA ILE A 357 0.19 5.94 -8.10
C ILE A 357 -0.01 7.43 -8.40
N LEU A 358 0.72 8.30 -7.69
CA LEU A 358 0.62 9.74 -7.89
C LEU A 358 1.14 10.18 -9.26
N GLN A 359 1.94 9.35 -9.92
CA GLN A 359 2.43 9.55 -11.29
C GLN A 359 1.50 8.99 -12.37
N LEU A 360 0.47 8.20 -12.03
CA LEU A 360 -0.48 7.69 -13.02
C LEU A 360 -1.21 8.85 -13.69
N GLU A 361 -1.26 8.86 -15.02
CA GLU A 361 -2.00 9.85 -15.78
C GLU A 361 -3.48 9.46 -15.89
N LEU A 362 -4.37 10.45 -15.81
CA LEU A 362 -5.79 10.21 -16.11
C LEU A 362 -5.99 10.12 -17.62
N PRO A 363 -6.85 9.21 -18.11
CA PRO A 363 -7.21 9.15 -19.53
C PRO A 363 -7.72 10.50 -20.05
N THR A 364 -7.41 10.81 -21.31
CA THR A 364 -7.93 12.01 -21.98
C THR A 364 -9.44 11.90 -22.21
N ASP A 365 -9.91 10.76 -22.71
CA ASP A 365 -11.34 10.47 -22.88
C ASP A 365 -11.90 9.81 -21.61
N ARG A 366 -12.37 10.63 -20.68
CA ARG A 366 -12.90 10.13 -19.39
C ARG A 366 -14.30 9.56 -19.48
N GLU A 367 -14.99 9.69 -20.62
CA GLU A 367 -16.30 9.06 -20.82
C GLU A 367 -16.12 7.60 -21.23
N LEU A 368 -15.26 7.35 -22.23
CA LEU A 368 -14.92 6.01 -22.67
C LEU A 368 -14.22 5.21 -21.55
N TYR A 369 -13.21 5.83 -20.92
CA TYR A 369 -12.38 5.25 -19.86
C TYR A 369 -12.87 5.63 -18.45
N SER A 370 -14.18 5.60 -18.24
CA SER A 370 -14.81 6.08 -17.01
C SER A 370 -14.47 5.23 -15.79
N ALA A 371 -14.41 3.89 -15.89
CA ALA A 371 -14.03 3.03 -14.77
C ALA A 371 -12.54 3.17 -14.43
N THR A 372 -11.68 3.20 -15.45
CA THR A 372 -10.23 3.45 -15.29
C THR A 372 -9.98 4.77 -14.57
N THR A 373 -10.69 5.83 -14.98
CA THR A 373 -10.62 7.15 -14.34
C THR A 373 -11.01 7.07 -12.87
N ALA A 374 -12.13 6.42 -12.55
CA ALA A 374 -12.58 6.26 -11.17
C ALA A 374 -11.54 5.49 -10.33
N ILE A 375 -11.03 4.36 -10.82
CA ILE A 375 -10.03 3.56 -10.10
C ILE A 375 -8.71 4.33 -9.87
N ILE A 376 -8.24 5.14 -10.82
CA ILE A 376 -7.04 5.97 -10.61
C ILE A 376 -7.29 7.03 -9.53
N CYS A 377 -8.46 7.69 -9.54
CA CYS A 377 -8.82 8.64 -8.48
C CYS A 377 -8.91 7.96 -7.10
N TYR A 378 -9.53 6.78 -7.04
CA TYR A 378 -9.56 5.95 -5.83
C TYR A 378 -8.14 5.65 -5.32
N ALA A 379 -7.26 5.18 -6.20
CA ALA A 379 -5.89 4.84 -5.87
C ALA A 379 -5.12 6.05 -5.33
N ARG A 380 -5.28 7.22 -5.96
CA ARG A 380 -4.68 8.48 -5.47
C ARG A 380 -5.19 8.85 -4.09
N GLY A 381 -6.49 8.70 -3.83
CA GLY A 381 -7.08 8.91 -2.50
C GLY A 381 -6.44 8.01 -1.43
N ILE A 382 -6.26 6.72 -1.74
CA ILE A 382 -5.58 5.78 -0.85
C ILE A 382 -4.12 6.18 -0.66
N ALA A 383 -3.40 6.51 -1.73
CA ALA A 383 -1.99 6.91 -1.67
C ALA A 383 -1.78 8.17 -0.82
N PHE A 384 -2.57 9.23 -1.04
CA PHE A 384 -2.51 10.44 -0.20
C PHE A 384 -2.85 10.15 1.26
N SER A 385 -3.86 9.30 1.51
CA SER A 385 -4.21 8.88 2.88
C SER A 385 -3.04 8.15 3.55
N ALA A 386 -2.44 7.17 2.87
CA ALA A 386 -1.30 6.40 3.37
C ALA A 386 -0.06 7.27 3.62
N LEU A 387 0.14 8.33 2.84
CA LEU A 387 1.23 9.31 3.00
C LEU A 387 0.94 10.41 4.04
N GLY A 388 -0.24 10.41 4.69
CA GLY A 388 -0.64 11.41 5.67
C GLY A 388 -1.01 12.78 5.07
N ARG A 389 -1.24 12.84 3.75
CA ARG A 389 -1.60 14.04 2.97
C ARG A 389 -3.13 14.20 2.95
N ILE A 390 -3.70 14.51 4.11
CA ILE A 390 -5.15 14.43 4.37
C ILE A 390 -5.97 15.36 3.46
N GLU A 391 -5.54 16.60 3.27
CA GLU A 391 -6.27 17.57 2.42
C GLU A 391 -6.32 17.09 0.96
N GLU A 392 -5.20 16.60 0.43
CA GLU A 392 -5.17 16.04 -0.93
C GLU A 392 -5.98 14.73 -1.05
N ALA A 393 -6.02 13.92 0.01
CA ALA A 393 -6.84 12.72 0.05
C ALA A 393 -8.35 13.03 0.02
N GLU A 394 -8.80 14.08 0.70
CA GLU A 394 -10.20 14.54 0.65
C GLU A 394 -10.58 15.04 -0.74
N ILE A 395 -9.68 15.78 -1.41
CA ILE A 395 -9.89 16.21 -2.80
C ILE A 395 -9.98 15.00 -3.72
N ALA A 396 -9.05 14.06 -3.62
CA ALA A 396 -9.03 12.84 -4.44
C ALA A 396 -10.26 11.96 -4.18
N GLN A 397 -10.78 11.92 -2.95
CA GLN A 397 -12.05 11.26 -2.64
C GLN A 397 -13.22 11.93 -3.36
N GLY A 398 -13.29 13.26 -3.37
CA GLY A 398 -14.29 14.01 -4.14
C GLY A 398 -14.20 13.72 -5.65
N ASP A 399 -12.98 13.68 -6.19
CA ASP A 399 -12.73 13.34 -7.59
C ASP A 399 -13.14 11.91 -7.93
N PHE A 400 -12.89 10.96 -7.02
CA PHE A 400 -13.34 9.58 -7.14
C PHE A 400 -14.87 9.47 -7.19
N GLU A 401 -15.58 10.10 -6.24
CA GLU A 401 -17.05 10.04 -6.19
C GLU A 401 -17.67 10.66 -7.46
N ALA A 402 -17.09 11.77 -7.96
CA ALA A 402 -17.50 12.40 -9.20
C ALA A 402 -17.25 11.51 -10.43
N ALA A 403 -16.11 10.81 -10.49
CA ALA A 403 -15.80 9.86 -11.56
C ALA A 403 -16.70 8.62 -11.51
N TRP A 404 -16.92 8.05 -10.33
CA TRP A 404 -17.80 6.91 -10.12
C TRP A 404 -19.24 7.21 -10.57
N ALA A 405 -19.76 8.40 -10.29
CA ALA A 405 -21.09 8.81 -10.73
C ALA A 405 -21.27 8.82 -12.27
N ARG A 406 -20.17 8.90 -13.04
CA ARG A 406 -20.17 8.87 -14.51
C ARG A 406 -20.07 7.47 -15.10
N VAL A 407 -19.69 6.47 -14.29
CA VAL A 407 -19.56 5.09 -14.78
C VAL A 407 -20.96 4.55 -15.15
N PRO A 408 -21.17 4.10 -16.41
CA PRO A 408 -22.45 3.57 -16.83
C PRO A 408 -22.88 2.38 -15.97
N LYS A 409 -24.17 2.30 -15.62
CA LYS A 409 -24.72 1.19 -14.82
C LYS A 409 -24.59 -0.19 -15.48
N GLY A 410 -24.46 -0.21 -16.81
CA GLY A 410 -24.21 -1.42 -17.60
C GLY A 410 -22.73 -1.78 -17.77
N ARG A 411 -21.79 -1.01 -17.22
CA ARG A 411 -20.36 -1.34 -17.21
C ARG A 411 -20.14 -2.54 -16.30
N LEU A 412 -19.50 -3.58 -16.83
CA LEU A 412 -19.16 -4.78 -16.10
C LEU A 412 -17.72 -4.69 -15.59
N ASN A 413 -17.50 -5.21 -14.39
CA ASN A 413 -16.17 -5.58 -13.94
C ASN A 413 -15.84 -6.97 -14.52
N SER A 414 -16.74 -7.91 -14.26
CA SER A 414 -16.68 -9.30 -14.70
C SER A 414 -18.12 -9.80 -14.86
N ILE A 415 -18.35 -10.94 -15.49
CA ILE A 415 -19.71 -11.49 -15.58
C ILE A 415 -20.03 -12.25 -14.27
N PRO A 416 -21.10 -11.90 -13.53
CA PRO A 416 -22.12 -10.86 -13.79
C PRO A 416 -21.97 -9.57 -12.94
N ALA A 417 -20.83 -9.37 -12.28
CA ALA A 417 -20.59 -8.22 -11.41
C ALA A 417 -20.51 -6.88 -12.18
N ARG A 418 -21.35 -5.92 -11.78
CA ARG A 418 -21.33 -4.56 -12.33
C ARG A 418 -20.21 -3.75 -11.70
N GLU A 419 -19.45 -3.04 -12.52
CA GLU A 419 -18.36 -2.18 -12.05
C GLU A 419 -18.87 -1.09 -11.10
N TYR A 420 -20.09 -0.58 -11.33
CA TYR A 420 -20.70 0.40 -10.44
C TYR A 420 -20.83 -0.11 -8.99
N ASP A 421 -21.12 -1.41 -8.79
CA ASP A 421 -21.25 -1.99 -7.46
C ASP A 421 -19.87 -2.24 -6.83
N VAL A 422 -18.89 -2.63 -7.64
CA VAL A 422 -17.48 -2.83 -7.24
C VAL A 422 -16.88 -1.51 -6.75
N LEU A 423 -17.09 -0.41 -7.48
CA LEU A 423 -16.68 0.94 -7.04
C LEU A 423 -17.40 1.38 -5.76
N GLY A 424 -18.56 0.79 -5.45
CA GLY A 424 -19.23 0.95 -4.15
C GLY A 424 -18.43 0.37 -2.97
N VAL A 425 -17.57 -0.62 -3.21
CA VAL A 425 -16.56 -1.10 -2.24
C VAL A 425 -15.43 -0.08 -2.13
N ALA A 426 -14.90 0.37 -3.26
CA ALA A 426 -13.83 1.38 -3.33
C ALA A 426 -14.17 2.67 -2.56
N SER A 427 -15.40 3.17 -2.70
CA SER A 427 -15.92 4.32 -1.95
C SER A 427 -15.78 4.15 -0.44
N LYS A 428 -16.22 3.00 0.09
CA LYS A 428 -16.18 2.72 1.54
C LYS A 428 -14.78 2.39 2.03
N MET A 429 -13.99 1.71 1.20
CA MET A 429 -12.58 1.45 1.48
C MET A 429 -11.80 2.76 1.64
N LEU A 430 -11.89 3.66 0.65
CA LEU A 430 -11.23 4.97 0.69
C LEU A 430 -11.71 5.82 1.85
N ALA A 431 -13.02 5.92 2.06
CA ALA A 431 -13.57 6.67 3.19
C ALA A 431 -13.06 6.13 4.54
N GLY A 432 -13.03 4.80 4.70
CA GLY A 432 -12.56 4.16 5.92
C GLY A 432 -11.07 4.39 6.19
N GLU A 433 -10.23 4.22 5.18
CA GLU A 433 -8.78 4.49 5.30
C GLU A 433 -8.49 5.98 5.57
N LEU A 434 -9.20 6.90 4.92
CA LEU A 434 -9.05 8.33 5.15
C LEU A 434 -9.44 8.73 6.57
N GLU A 435 -10.60 8.27 7.05
CA GLU A 435 -11.04 8.54 8.43
C GLU A 435 -10.08 7.92 9.46
N TYR A 436 -9.48 6.77 9.16
CA TYR A 436 -8.44 6.18 10.01
C TYR A 436 -7.25 7.14 10.15
N ARG A 437 -6.78 7.70 9.03
CA ARG A 437 -5.62 8.61 9.00
C ARG A 437 -5.92 9.98 9.62
N LYS A 438 -7.20 10.38 9.68
CA LYS A 438 -7.67 11.55 10.46
C LYS A 438 -7.72 11.29 11.98
N GLY A 439 -7.57 10.05 12.42
CA GLY A 439 -7.69 9.65 13.83
C GLY A 439 -9.11 9.34 14.29
N ASN A 440 -10.08 9.28 13.37
CA ASN A 440 -11.49 9.00 13.66
C ASN A 440 -11.75 7.48 13.65
N PHE A 441 -11.07 6.74 14.52
CA PHE A 441 -10.95 5.27 14.44
C PHE A 441 -12.29 4.53 14.47
N ASP A 442 -13.25 4.93 15.31
CA ASP A 442 -14.56 4.27 15.38
C ASP A 442 -15.33 4.38 14.05
N VAL A 443 -15.32 5.57 13.44
CA VAL A 443 -15.94 5.83 12.14
C VAL A 443 -15.20 5.06 11.05
N ALA A 444 -13.87 5.05 11.08
CA ALA A 444 -13.03 4.34 10.14
C ALA A 444 -13.36 2.83 10.13
N PHE A 445 -13.34 2.19 11.29
CA PHE A 445 -13.61 0.75 11.38
C PHE A 445 -15.05 0.40 11.03
N ALA A 446 -16.03 1.20 11.43
CA ALA A 446 -17.42 1.00 11.01
C ALA A 446 -17.57 1.07 9.48
N THR A 447 -16.88 2.01 8.84
CA THR A 447 -16.89 2.19 7.38
C THR A 447 -16.17 1.04 6.66
N LEU A 448 -15.03 0.57 7.18
CA LEU A 448 -14.30 -0.58 6.61
C LEU A 448 -15.06 -1.89 6.76
N TRP A 449 -15.79 -2.11 7.86
CA TRP A 449 -16.71 -3.24 7.98
C TRP A 449 -17.85 -3.18 6.96
N GLU A 450 -18.40 -1.99 6.71
CA GLU A 450 -19.37 -1.80 5.63
C GLU A 450 -18.74 -2.06 4.24
N ALA A 451 -17.49 -1.69 4.02
CA ALA A 451 -16.76 -2.03 2.79
C ALA A 451 -16.63 -3.55 2.62
N ALA A 452 -16.24 -4.28 3.67
CA ALA A 452 -16.15 -5.74 3.66
C ALA A 452 -17.52 -6.40 3.40
N ARG A 453 -18.59 -5.88 4.01
CA ARG A 453 -19.96 -6.35 3.76
C ARG A 453 -20.39 -6.11 2.31
N ARG A 454 -19.98 -5.00 1.70
CA ARG A 454 -20.26 -4.72 0.28
C ARG A 454 -19.48 -5.66 -0.64
N GLU A 455 -18.21 -5.92 -0.34
CA GLU A 455 -17.40 -6.91 -1.04
C GLU A 455 -18.06 -8.28 -0.98
N ASP A 456 -18.50 -8.71 0.21
CA ASP A 456 -19.21 -9.98 0.37
C ASP A 456 -20.50 -9.98 -0.48
N ASN A 457 -21.27 -8.91 -0.56
CA ASN A 457 -22.51 -8.90 -1.35
C ASN A 457 -22.31 -8.74 -2.87
N LEU A 458 -21.08 -8.70 -3.38
CA LEU A 458 -20.83 -8.73 -4.82
C LEU A 458 -21.25 -10.07 -5.43
N ALA A 459 -21.69 -10.04 -6.69
CA ALA A 459 -21.97 -11.25 -7.44
C ALA A 459 -20.69 -12.08 -7.62
N TYR A 460 -20.82 -13.40 -7.61
CA TYR A 460 -19.68 -14.29 -7.83
C TYR A 460 -19.05 -14.07 -9.20
N SER A 461 -17.74 -13.90 -9.21
CA SER A 461 -16.92 -14.05 -10.40
C SER A 461 -15.58 -14.64 -10.05
N ASP A 462 -14.94 -15.20 -11.07
CA ASP A 462 -13.54 -15.62 -11.03
C ASP A 462 -12.77 -14.78 -12.08
N PRO A 463 -11.64 -14.12 -11.75
CA PRO A 463 -11.24 -13.81 -10.38
C PRO A 463 -12.32 -12.96 -9.67
N PRO A 464 -12.24 -12.82 -8.34
CA PRO A 464 -13.12 -11.94 -7.57
C PRO A 464 -13.12 -10.51 -8.13
N PRO A 465 -14.28 -9.82 -8.20
CA PRO A 465 -14.34 -8.50 -8.86
C PRO A 465 -13.50 -7.42 -8.16
N TRP A 466 -13.41 -7.50 -6.83
CA TRP A 466 -12.59 -6.62 -6.02
C TRP A 466 -11.19 -7.24 -5.82
N MET A 467 -10.16 -6.62 -6.42
CA MET A 467 -8.83 -7.23 -6.52
C MET A 467 -8.03 -7.24 -5.21
N GLN A 468 -8.23 -6.27 -4.32
CA GLN A 468 -7.53 -6.16 -3.05
C GLN A 468 -8.54 -6.35 -1.90
N PRO A 469 -8.67 -7.55 -1.32
CA PRO A 469 -9.66 -7.83 -0.29
C PRO A 469 -9.65 -6.78 0.82
N VAL A 470 -10.82 -6.22 1.16
CA VAL A 470 -10.96 -5.18 2.20
C VAL A 470 -10.42 -5.69 3.54
N ARG A 471 -10.64 -6.98 3.81
CA ARG A 471 -10.20 -7.67 5.03
C ARG A 471 -8.70 -7.58 5.25
N HIS A 472 -7.88 -7.48 4.21
CA HIS A 472 -6.44 -7.33 4.36
C HIS A 472 -6.09 -5.98 5.02
N ALA A 473 -6.66 -4.88 4.53
CA ALA A 473 -6.42 -3.57 5.10
C ALA A 473 -7.08 -3.42 6.47
N LEU A 474 -8.33 -3.87 6.61
CA LEU A 474 -9.05 -3.86 7.88
C LEU A 474 -8.27 -4.62 8.97
N GLY A 475 -7.79 -5.83 8.68
CA GLY A 475 -7.00 -6.62 9.62
C GLY A 475 -5.68 -5.93 10.01
N GLY A 476 -4.99 -5.30 9.05
CA GLY A 476 -3.77 -4.54 9.31
C GLY A 476 -4.02 -3.33 10.22
N LEU A 477 -5.03 -2.53 9.92
CA LEU A 477 -5.40 -1.34 10.72
C LEU A 477 -5.90 -1.72 12.12
N LEU A 478 -6.60 -2.84 12.27
CA LEU A 478 -6.99 -3.38 13.59
C LEU A 478 -5.75 -3.75 14.42
N LEU A 479 -4.75 -4.39 13.81
CA LEU A 479 -3.49 -4.73 14.49
C LEU A 479 -2.69 -3.50 14.91
N GLU A 480 -2.67 -2.44 14.10
CA GLU A 480 -2.04 -1.16 14.46
C GLU A 480 -2.64 -0.57 15.74
N GLN A 481 -3.94 -0.72 15.96
CA GLN A 481 -4.65 -0.25 17.16
C GLN A 481 -4.66 -1.28 18.31
N GLY A 482 -3.92 -2.38 18.19
CA GLY A 482 -3.89 -3.43 19.21
C GLY A 482 -5.19 -4.22 19.36
N ARG A 483 -6.12 -4.13 18.39
CA ARG A 483 -7.39 -4.87 18.35
C ARG A 483 -7.18 -6.30 17.83
N VAL A 484 -6.28 -7.03 18.49
CA VAL A 484 -5.76 -8.34 18.06
C VAL A 484 -6.86 -9.37 17.84
N GLY A 485 -7.84 -9.47 18.74
CA GLY A 485 -8.93 -10.46 18.61
C GLY A 485 -9.84 -10.22 17.40
N GLU A 486 -10.06 -8.96 17.04
CA GLU A 486 -10.86 -8.62 15.86
C GLU A 486 -10.08 -8.84 14.56
N ALA A 487 -8.79 -8.49 14.55
CA ALA A 487 -7.91 -8.82 13.43
C ALA A 487 -7.85 -10.33 13.20
N GLU A 488 -7.81 -11.14 14.26
CA GLU A 488 -7.79 -12.60 14.15
C GLU A 488 -9.01 -13.12 13.41
N ARG A 489 -10.20 -12.64 13.79
CA ARG A 489 -11.45 -12.99 13.13
C ARG A 489 -11.42 -12.61 11.65
N VAL A 490 -11.00 -11.38 11.35
CA VAL A 490 -10.92 -10.87 9.97
C VAL A 490 -10.03 -11.76 9.09
N TYR A 491 -8.84 -12.13 9.58
CA TYR A 491 -7.94 -13.00 8.82
C TYR A 491 -8.39 -14.48 8.78
N GLN A 492 -9.09 -14.97 9.80
CA GLN A 492 -9.72 -16.29 9.74
C GLN A 492 -10.85 -16.35 8.70
N GLU A 493 -11.68 -15.30 8.59
CA GLU A 493 -12.68 -15.19 7.53
C GLU A 493 -12.02 -15.11 6.14
N ASP A 494 -11.00 -14.26 6.00
CA ASP A 494 -10.25 -14.09 4.74
C ASP A 494 -9.61 -15.40 4.25
N LEU A 495 -9.07 -16.22 5.17
CA LEU A 495 -8.44 -17.50 4.83
C LEU A 495 -9.42 -18.69 4.80
N GLY A 496 -10.71 -18.47 5.05
CA GLY A 496 -11.73 -19.51 5.02
C GLY A 496 -11.66 -20.50 6.19
N LEU A 497 -11.11 -20.05 7.32
CA LEU A 497 -10.98 -20.80 8.57
C LEU A 497 -12.15 -20.55 9.53
N ALA A 498 -12.89 -19.46 9.35
CA ALA A 498 -14.08 -19.14 10.13
C ALA A 498 -15.25 -20.08 9.78
N LYS A 499 -15.94 -20.63 10.79
CA LYS A 499 -17.02 -21.62 10.62
C LYS A 499 -18.34 -20.99 10.17
N ASP A 500 -18.56 -19.75 10.54
CA ASP A 500 -19.76 -18.95 10.28
C ASP A 500 -19.63 -18.06 9.03
N PHE A 501 -18.55 -18.22 8.28
CA PHE A 501 -18.30 -17.49 7.04
C PHE A 501 -18.17 -18.46 5.87
N SER A 502 -18.81 -18.15 4.75
CA SER A 502 -18.73 -19.00 3.56
C SER A 502 -17.28 -19.08 3.08
N ARG A 503 -16.75 -20.32 3.04
CA ARG A 503 -15.43 -20.63 2.47
C ARG A 503 -15.27 -20.11 1.05
N ARG A 504 -16.35 -19.89 0.29
CA ARG A 504 -16.29 -19.39 -1.09
C ARG A 504 -16.15 -17.89 -1.23
N ARG A 505 -16.36 -17.15 -0.15
CA ARG A 505 -16.07 -15.72 -0.08
C ARG A 505 -14.59 -15.49 0.24
N ALA A 506 -13.96 -16.45 0.92
CA ALA A 506 -12.57 -16.42 1.34
C ALA A 506 -11.54 -16.55 0.21
N LYS A 507 -10.31 -16.08 0.46
CA LYS A 507 -9.13 -16.15 -0.41
C LYS A 507 -8.08 -17.07 0.24
N LEU A 508 -8.32 -18.37 0.14
CA LEU A 508 -7.50 -19.39 0.81
C LEU A 508 -6.01 -19.22 0.48
N ASN A 509 -5.15 -19.41 1.48
CA ASN A 509 -3.69 -19.49 1.32
C ASN A 509 -3.04 -18.26 0.64
N ASN A 510 -3.70 -17.10 0.68
CA ASN A 510 -3.10 -15.87 0.16
C ASN A 510 -2.01 -15.36 1.13
N ILE A 511 -0.88 -14.83 0.62
CA ILE A 511 0.27 -14.49 1.50
C ILE A 511 -0.09 -13.50 2.60
N TRP A 512 -1.01 -12.61 2.29
CA TRP A 512 -1.27 -11.40 3.07
C TRP A 512 -2.16 -11.73 4.25
N GLY A 513 -3.20 -12.55 4.03
CA GLY A 513 -3.99 -13.17 5.08
C GLY A 513 -3.13 -14.10 5.95
N LEU A 514 -2.25 -14.92 5.35
CA LEU A 514 -1.34 -15.80 6.11
C LEU A 514 -0.40 -15.00 7.02
N GLN A 515 0.23 -13.95 6.50
CA GLN A 515 1.09 -13.06 7.28
C GLN A 515 0.30 -12.38 8.40
N GLY A 516 -0.87 -11.82 8.08
CA GLY A 516 -1.73 -11.13 9.02
C GLY A 516 -2.22 -12.04 10.15
N LEU A 517 -2.65 -13.26 9.82
CA LEU A 517 -3.05 -14.25 10.82
C LEU A 517 -1.85 -14.70 11.67
N HIS A 518 -0.70 -14.97 11.05
CA HIS A 518 0.51 -15.36 11.79
C HIS A 518 0.90 -14.28 12.81
N GLU A 519 0.98 -13.02 12.40
CA GLU A 519 1.28 -11.88 13.29
C GLU A 519 0.26 -11.77 14.43
N THR A 520 -1.03 -11.94 14.11
CA THR A 520 -2.11 -11.92 15.10
C THR A 520 -1.94 -13.02 16.14
N LEU A 521 -1.65 -14.25 15.71
CA LEU A 521 -1.46 -15.39 16.60
C LEU A 521 -0.22 -15.21 17.50
N VAL A 522 0.86 -14.63 16.97
CA VAL A 522 2.06 -14.28 17.75
C VAL A 522 1.73 -13.26 18.83
N ARG A 523 1.05 -12.16 18.48
CA ARG A 523 0.64 -11.13 19.47
C ARG A 523 -0.34 -11.66 20.51
N ALA A 524 -1.19 -12.60 20.14
CA ALA A 524 -2.12 -13.28 21.05
C ALA A 524 -1.46 -14.34 21.94
N GLY A 525 -0.15 -14.61 21.78
CA GLY A 525 0.57 -15.65 22.52
C GLY A 525 0.19 -17.08 22.11
N LYS A 526 -0.49 -17.27 20.97
CA LYS A 526 -0.93 -18.57 20.44
C LYS A 526 0.19 -19.26 19.65
N THR A 527 1.30 -19.54 20.33
CA THR A 527 2.58 -19.98 19.72
C THR A 527 2.46 -21.25 18.88
N GLU A 528 1.70 -22.26 19.32
CA GLU A 528 1.51 -23.50 18.55
C GLU A 528 0.74 -23.25 17.24
N GLN A 529 -0.32 -22.45 17.28
CA GLN A 529 -1.10 -22.11 16.10
C GLN A 529 -0.28 -21.24 15.13
N ALA A 530 0.49 -20.28 15.67
CA ALA A 530 1.41 -19.47 14.88
C ALA A 530 2.46 -20.34 14.16
N ALA A 531 3.06 -21.31 14.86
CA ALA A 531 4.04 -22.23 14.27
C ALA A 531 3.45 -23.03 13.10
N LEU A 532 2.19 -23.48 13.20
CA LEU A 532 1.50 -24.16 12.10
C LEU A 532 1.29 -23.24 10.90
N ARG A 533 0.79 -22.01 11.12
CA ARG A 533 0.60 -21.03 10.02
C ARG A 533 1.92 -20.59 9.40
N LYS A 534 3.01 -20.58 10.18
CA LYS A 534 4.34 -20.19 9.70
C LYS A 534 4.86 -21.10 8.59
N VAL A 535 4.53 -22.39 8.61
CA VAL A 535 4.92 -23.33 7.54
C VAL A 535 4.26 -22.97 6.21
N GLU A 536 2.97 -22.67 6.22
CA GLU A 536 2.21 -22.24 5.03
C GLU A 536 2.73 -20.90 4.52
N LEU A 537 2.93 -19.95 5.44
CA LEU A 537 3.49 -18.63 5.13
C LEU A 537 4.88 -18.72 4.51
N ASP A 538 5.78 -19.57 5.03
CA ASP A 538 7.13 -19.73 4.50
C ASP A 538 7.13 -20.30 3.08
N ALA A 539 6.23 -21.25 2.80
CA ALA A 539 6.05 -21.77 1.45
C ALA A 539 5.54 -20.68 0.48
N ALA A 540 4.59 -19.86 0.91
CA ALA A 540 4.07 -18.76 0.11
C ALA A 540 5.12 -17.65 -0.10
N GLN A 541 5.86 -17.28 0.94
CA GLN A 541 6.90 -16.26 0.92
C GLN A 541 8.11 -16.66 0.07
N ALA A 542 8.44 -17.95 -0.02
CA ALA A 542 9.48 -18.45 -0.93
C ALA A 542 9.12 -18.27 -2.41
N PHE A 543 7.83 -18.17 -2.74
CA PHE A 543 7.37 -17.94 -4.11
C PHE A 543 7.25 -16.45 -4.45
N ALA A 544 6.92 -15.60 -3.48
CA ALA A 544 6.79 -14.15 -3.62
C ALA A 544 8.11 -13.49 -4.06
N ASP A 545 8.00 -12.37 -4.80
CA ASP A 545 9.15 -11.56 -5.24
C ASP A 545 9.32 -10.27 -4.39
N VAL A 546 8.46 -10.09 -3.39
CA VAL A 546 8.54 -9.04 -2.36
C VAL A 546 8.55 -9.66 -0.96
N ASP A 547 9.20 -8.98 -0.02
CA ASP A 547 9.12 -9.32 1.40
C ASP A 547 7.82 -8.75 1.99
N VAL A 548 6.82 -9.61 2.16
CA VAL A 548 5.49 -9.21 2.65
C VAL A 548 5.55 -8.81 4.12
N ASN A 549 6.55 -9.28 4.89
CA ASN A 549 6.77 -8.81 6.27
C ASN A 549 7.01 -7.30 6.31
N ARG A 550 7.78 -6.75 5.35
CA ARG A 550 8.08 -5.31 5.27
C ARG A 550 6.92 -4.46 4.74
N LEU A 551 5.92 -5.09 4.12
CA LEU A 551 4.75 -4.39 3.54
C LEU A 551 3.55 -4.39 4.49
N ILE A 552 3.42 -5.40 5.37
CA ILE A 552 2.38 -5.47 6.41
C ILE A 552 2.85 -4.85 7.73
N MET A 553 4.16 -4.89 8.03
CA MET A 553 4.70 -3.93 8.97
C MET A 553 4.61 -2.59 8.29
N THR A 554 3.63 -1.77 8.70
CA THR A 554 3.70 -0.34 8.44
C THR A 554 5.12 0.07 8.74
N THR A 555 5.84 0.55 7.71
CA THR A 555 7.08 1.27 7.89
C THR A 555 6.80 2.22 9.03
N PHE A 556 7.43 2.00 10.18
CA PHE A 556 7.15 2.74 11.39
C PHE A 556 6.98 4.21 11.02
N VAL A 557 5.77 4.75 11.19
CA VAL A 557 5.47 6.13 10.80
C VAL A 557 5.76 7.00 12.02
N PRO A 558 6.81 7.85 11.99
CA PRO A 558 7.04 8.81 13.05
C PRO A 558 5.81 9.70 13.22
N ARG A 559 5.48 10.04 14.47
CA ARG A 559 4.58 11.17 14.72
C ARG A 559 5.09 12.40 13.97
N THR A 560 4.22 13.07 13.21
CA THR A 560 4.55 14.31 12.47
C THR A 560 4.21 15.57 13.27
N VAL A 561 3.48 15.43 14.37
CA VAL A 561 3.10 16.51 15.29
C VAL A 561 3.31 16.06 16.74
N PHE A 562 3.85 16.95 17.57
CA PHE A 562 3.95 16.74 19.02
C PHE A 562 2.82 17.49 19.74
N PRO A 563 2.11 16.88 20.71
CA PRO A 563 0.99 17.51 21.39
C PRO A 563 1.42 18.75 22.19
N THR A 564 0.61 19.80 22.14
CA THR A 564 0.85 21.03 22.89
C THR A 564 0.66 20.80 24.39
N LEU A 565 1.73 20.95 25.18
CA LEU A 565 1.67 20.85 26.64
C LEU A 565 1.41 22.23 27.28
N GLU A 566 0.13 22.61 27.42
CA GLU A 566 -0.26 23.95 27.89
C GLU A 566 0.17 24.25 29.34
N SER A 567 0.27 23.24 30.19
CA SER A 567 0.59 23.34 31.62
C SER A 567 2.10 23.49 31.93
N LEU A 568 2.97 23.51 30.91
CA LEU A 568 4.41 23.64 31.13
C LEU A 568 4.81 25.01 31.68
N PRO A 569 5.72 25.07 32.66
CA PRO A 569 6.21 26.34 33.19
C PRO A 569 6.95 27.13 32.12
N ARG A 570 6.50 28.35 31.79
CA ARG A 570 7.09 29.21 30.74
C ARG A 570 8.15 30.20 31.24
N SER A 571 8.60 30.08 32.49
CA SER A 571 9.60 30.97 33.09
C SER A 571 10.58 30.21 33.99
N TYR A 572 11.87 30.39 33.72
CA TYR A 572 12.98 29.94 34.57
C TYR A 572 13.93 31.13 34.88
N TYR A 573 13.36 32.30 35.14
CA TYR A 573 14.13 33.51 35.40
C TYR A 573 14.41 33.69 36.89
N LEU A 574 15.59 33.23 37.31
CA LEU A 574 16.03 33.26 38.71
C LEU A 574 16.69 34.61 39.03
N GLY A 575 16.66 35.03 40.30
CA GLY A 575 17.19 36.33 40.72
C GLY A 575 18.67 36.55 40.37
N HIS A 576 19.47 35.49 40.30
CA HIS A 576 20.87 35.58 39.87
C HIS A 576 21.05 35.86 38.37
N HIS A 577 20.07 35.54 37.51
CA HIS A 577 20.09 35.93 36.10
C HIS A 577 19.93 37.45 35.95
N ALA A 578 19.01 38.05 36.72
CA ALA A 578 18.81 39.50 36.76
C ALA A 578 20.05 40.23 37.30
N ALA A 579 20.62 39.73 38.40
CA ALA A 579 21.86 40.27 38.96
C ALA A 579 23.05 40.16 37.98
N GLY A 580 23.16 39.03 37.27
CA GLY A 580 24.17 38.82 36.23
C GLY A 580 24.05 39.83 35.09
N LEU A 581 22.83 40.03 34.57
CA LEU A 581 22.56 41.01 33.50
C LEU A 581 22.84 42.45 33.95
N ALA A 582 22.43 42.84 35.15
CA ALA A 582 22.71 44.16 35.70
C ALA A 582 24.22 44.40 35.85
N LYS A 583 24.97 43.41 36.34
CA LYS A 583 26.43 43.52 36.48
C LYS A 583 27.10 43.62 35.11
N MET A 584 26.67 42.83 34.13
CA MET A 584 27.18 42.95 32.76
C MET A 584 27.01 44.36 32.22
N LYS A 585 25.82 44.97 32.37
CA LYS A 585 25.56 46.37 31.96
C LYS A 585 26.55 47.36 32.56
N THR A 586 26.85 47.25 33.85
CA THR A 586 27.81 48.14 34.52
C THR A 586 29.24 47.98 34.01
N MET A 587 29.61 46.81 33.51
CA MET A 587 30.96 46.54 33.00
C MET A 587 31.13 46.91 31.53
N LEU A 588 30.05 47.14 30.77
CA LEU A 588 30.11 47.41 29.33
C LEU A 588 30.98 48.61 28.94
N SER A 589 31.20 49.59 29.83
CA SER A 589 32.09 50.71 29.58
C SER A 589 33.57 50.30 29.50
N GLN A 590 33.93 49.15 30.07
CA GLN A 590 35.28 48.58 30.11
C GLN A 590 35.46 47.43 29.12
N ILE A 591 34.42 47.10 28.33
CA ILE A 591 34.43 46.00 27.37
C ILE A 591 34.51 46.56 25.95
N ASP A 592 35.39 45.95 25.17
CA ASP A 592 35.71 46.41 23.84
C ASP A 592 34.96 45.62 22.77
N HIS A 593 34.84 44.30 22.95
CA HIS A 593 34.07 43.43 22.06
C HIS A 593 33.23 42.43 22.83
N ILE A 594 32.06 42.10 22.28
CA ILE A 594 31.13 41.13 22.86
C ILE A 594 31.10 39.89 21.98
N ILE A 595 31.22 38.72 22.61
CA ILE A 595 30.97 37.42 21.96
C ILE A 595 29.67 36.86 22.52
N GLU A 596 28.62 36.80 21.69
CA GLU A 596 27.36 36.18 22.06
C GLU A 596 27.34 34.71 21.63
N CYS A 597 27.35 33.80 22.60
CA CYS A 597 27.25 32.37 22.34
C CYS A 597 25.79 31.93 22.25
N ARG A 598 25.47 31.17 21.21
CA ARG A 598 24.19 30.49 20.99
C ARG A 598 24.42 28.97 20.80
N ASP A 599 23.40 28.16 21.06
CA ASP A 599 23.47 26.69 20.88
C ASP A 599 22.94 26.36 19.49
N TYR A 600 23.78 25.77 18.63
CA TYR A 600 23.44 25.52 17.23
C TYR A 600 22.21 24.63 17.05
N ARG A 601 21.99 23.69 17.98
CA ARG A 601 20.81 22.80 17.95
C ARG A 601 19.49 23.55 18.06
N ILE A 602 19.50 24.75 18.63
CA ILE A 602 18.32 25.61 18.84
C ILE A 602 18.67 27.03 18.39
N SER A 603 18.99 27.17 17.10
CA SER A 603 19.55 28.40 16.53
C SER A 603 18.61 29.62 16.64
N LEU A 604 17.30 29.42 16.59
CA LEU A 604 16.31 30.48 16.75
C LEU A 604 15.98 30.65 18.23
N THR A 605 15.66 29.55 18.90
CA THR A 605 15.14 29.50 20.28
C THR A 605 16.18 29.94 21.33
N SER A 606 17.48 29.79 21.07
CA SER A 606 18.55 30.23 21.99
C SER A 606 18.84 31.73 21.95
N ARG A 607 18.19 32.50 21.07
CA ARG A 607 18.29 33.97 21.08
C ARG A 607 17.59 34.53 22.32
N ASN A 608 18.30 35.37 23.06
CA ASN A 608 17.74 36.03 24.25
C ASN A 608 17.45 37.52 23.95
N PRO A 609 16.18 37.94 23.89
CA PRO A 609 15.79 39.34 23.66
C PRO A 609 16.39 40.32 24.67
N MET A 610 16.66 39.87 25.89
CA MET A 610 17.27 40.71 26.92
C MET A 610 18.65 41.23 26.52
N PHE A 611 19.40 40.50 25.68
CA PHE A 611 20.71 40.96 25.18
C PHE A 611 20.55 41.99 24.06
N GLU A 612 19.50 41.91 23.26
CA GLU A 612 19.20 42.91 22.23
C GLU A 612 19.01 44.29 22.87
N ASP A 613 18.23 44.37 23.96
CA ASP A 613 18.01 45.62 24.70
C ASP A 613 19.24 46.04 25.52
N SER A 614 19.86 45.08 26.21
CA SER A 614 20.90 45.37 27.21
C SER A 614 22.27 45.66 26.63
N LEU A 615 22.53 45.21 25.40
CA LEU A 615 23.80 45.36 24.69
C LEU A 615 23.65 46.23 23.43
N ALA A 616 22.52 46.94 23.31
CA ALA A 616 22.22 47.81 22.19
C ALA A 616 23.36 48.82 21.92
N GLY A 617 23.72 48.98 20.65
CA GLY A 617 24.76 49.93 20.21
C GLY A 617 26.21 49.45 20.36
N ARG A 618 26.46 48.21 20.80
CA ARG A 618 27.80 47.59 20.81
C ARG A 618 27.92 46.57 19.67
N GLU A 619 29.05 46.60 18.98
CA GLU A 619 29.38 45.57 17.98
C GLU A 619 29.56 44.21 18.67
N ARG A 620 28.89 43.19 18.12
CA ARG A 620 28.93 41.83 18.66
C ARG A 620 29.24 40.80 17.58
N MET A 621 30.03 39.81 17.95
CA MET A 621 30.23 38.59 17.18
C MET A 621 29.33 37.50 17.76
N ILE A 622 28.49 36.87 16.93
CA ILE A 622 27.63 35.76 17.38
C ILE A 622 28.31 34.45 17.01
N VAL A 623 28.50 33.60 18.02
CA VAL A 623 29.12 32.28 17.88
C VAL A 623 28.09 31.20 18.19
N TYR A 624 27.67 30.46 17.16
CA TYR A 624 26.86 29.25 17.34
C TYR A 624 27.77 28.09 17.73
N THR A 625 27.78 27.81 19.02
CA THR A 625 28.54 26.71 19.63
C THR A 625 27.82 25.37 19.44
N LYS A 626 28.52 24.26 19.71
CA LYS A 626 28.00 22.88 19.60
C LYS A 626 27.54 22.51 18.19
N LYS A 627 28.21 23.07 17.19
CA LYS A 627 28.00 22.74 15.76
C LYS A 627 28.02 21.23 15.52
N ASP A 628 28.91 20.50 16.21
CA ASP A 628 29.06 19.05 16.12
C ASP A 628 27.80 18.27 16.53
N LEU A 629 26.97 18.83 17.40
CA LEU A 629 25.78 18.14 17.93
C LEU A 629 24.49 18.49 17.17
N GLY A 630 24.53 19.44 16.24
CA GLY A 630 23.39 19.83 15.40
C GLY A 630 23.63 19.69 13.91
N SER A 631 24.80 19.16 13.50
CA SER A 631 25.15 18.98 12.09
C SER A 631 24.34 17.83 11.48
N THR A 632 23.65 18.10 10.37
CA THR A 632 22.87 17.10 9.61
C THR A 632 23.55 16.70 8.29
N GLY A 633 24.66 17.33 7.95
CA GLY A 633 25.48 17.03 6.77
C GLY A 633 25.89 18.29 5.99
N PRO A 634 26.97 18.26 5.20
CA PRO A 634 27.54 19.48 4.59
C PRO A 634 26.57 20.31 3.72
N PRO A 635 25.71 19.72 2.85
CA PRO A 635 24.81 20.50 2.01
C PRO A 635 23.72 21.24 2.79
N GLU A 636 23.08 20.57 3.74
CA GLU A 636 22.02 21.14 4.57
C GLU A 636 22.56 22.19 5.55
N ASP A 637 23.70 21.87 6.18
CA ASP A 637 24.37 22.80 7.08
C ASP A 637 24.77 24.09 6.36
N LYS A 638 25.23 24.00 5.10
CA LYS A 638 25.57 25.19 4.30
C LYS A 638 24.36 26.10 4.10
N LYS A 639 23.23 25.55 3.62
CA LYS A 639 21.98 26.30 3.42
C LYS A 639 21.52 26.96 4.72
N ARG A 640 21.53 26.20 5.83
CA ARG A 640 21.16 26.68 7.16
C ARG A 640 22.07 27.82 7.63
N HIS A 641 23.39 27.66 7.47
CA HIS A 641 24.37 28.67 7.84
C HIS A 641 24.19 29.97 7.07
N ASP A 642 23.89 29.89 5.78
CA ASP A 642 23.70 31.06 4.93
C ASP A 642 22.43 31.83 5.33
N LEU A 643 21.31 31.15 5.59
CA LEU A 643 20.10 31.77 6.12
C LEU A 643 20.33 32.45 7.48
N ILE A 644 21.04 31.79 8.40
CA ILE A 644 21.37 32.37 9.71
C ILE A 644 22.28 33.60 9.55
N ARG A 645 23.25 33.57 8.64
CA ARG A 645 24.12 34.74 8.37
C ARG A 645 23.33 35.92 7.82
N GLU A 646 22.44 35.67 6.86
CA GLU A 646 21.53 36.68 6.29
C GLU A 646 20.67 37.30 7.40
N TRP A 647 20.09 36.47 8.27
CA TRP A 647 19.19 36.91 9.34
C TRP A 647 19.84 37.84 10.36
N HIS A 648 21.15 37.69 10.64
CA HIS A 648 21.86 38.49 11.64
C HIS A 648 22.67 39.66 11.07
N ARG A 649 22.60 39.93 9.76
CA ARG A 649 23.34 41.06 9.16
C ARG A 649 23.01 42.38 9.90
N PRO A 650 24.03 43.24 10.15
CA PRO A 650 25.44 43.13 9.72
C PRO A 650 26.37 42.38 10.70
N SER A 651 25.84 41.70 11.72
CA SER A 651 26.67 41.05 12.75
C SER A 651 27.51 39.90 12.18
N LYS A 652 28.76 39.74 12.66
CA LYS A 652 29.64 38.63 12.24
C LYS A 652 29.21 37.32 12.91
N ILE A 653 28.93 36.29 12.10
CA ILE A 653 28.45 34.98 12.54
C ILE A 653 29.49 33.89 12.31
N ILE A 654 29.80 33.11 13.35
CA ILE A 654 30.71 31.98 13.29
C ILE A 654 30.03 30.74 13.89
N PHE A 655 30.13 29.60 13.20
CA PHE A 655 29.66 28.29 13.68
C PHE A 655 30.86 27.50 14.18
N SER A 656 30.81 26.99 15.40
CA SER A 656 31.99 26.44 16.06
C SER A 656 31.71 25.18 16.88
N ASN A 657 32.56 24.17 16.66
CA ASN A 657 32.84 23.11 17.60
C ASN A 657 34.11 23.45 18.42
N HIS A 658 33.98 23.65 19.72
CA HIS A 658 35.10 23.95 20.63
C HIS A 658 36.18 22.84 20.73
N LYS A 659 35.87 21.64 20.23
CA LYS A 659 36.82 20.52 20.12
C LYS A 659 37.63 20.58 18.82
N ASP A 660 37.14 21.27 17.79
CA ASP A 660 37.83 21.44 16.51
C ASP A 660 38.75 22.66 16.55
N ARG A 661 40.06 22.43 16.35
CA ARG A 661 41.07 23.49 16.32
C ARG A 661 40.83 24.49 15.20
N LYS A 662 40.31 24.07 14.04
CA LYS A 662 40.06 24.96 12.90
C LYS A 662 38.97 25.96 13.23
N ASP A 663 37.84 25.48 13.73
CA ASP A 663 36.72 26.33 14.15
C ASP A 663 37.15 27.34 15.24
N VAL A 664 37.97 26.92 16.21
CA VAL A 664 38.47 27.80 17.28
C VAL A 664 39.44 28.86 16.73
N ARG A 665 40.31 28.50 15.78
CA ARG A 665 41.23 29.45 15.12
C ARG A 665 40.50 30.53 14.35
N VAL A 666 39.43 30.20 13.62
CA VAL A 666 38.60 31.19 12.91
C VAL A 666 38.06 32.27 13.86
N ILE A 667 37.67 31.89 15.07
CA ILE A 667 37.24 32.84 16.11
C ILE A 667 38.42 33.67 16.60
N LEU A 668 39.57 33.05 16.88
CA LEU A 668 40.77 33.76 17.32
C LEU A 668 41.27 34.77 16.28
N ASP A 669 41.28 34.41 15.01
CA ASP A 669 41.72 35.29 13.93
C ASP A 669 40.78 36.49 13.81
N ALA A 670 39.46 36.26 13.89
CA ALA A 670 38.48 37.34 13.94
C ALA A 670 38.66 38.28 15.15
N ILE A 671 39.04 37.74 16.32
CA ILE A 671 39.35 38.53 17.53
C ILE A 671 40.64 39.33 17.34
N LYS A 672 41.69 38.71 16.77
CA LYS A 672 42.98 39.37 16.51
C LYS A 672 42.82 40.51 15.51
N ASP A 673 42.07 40.30 14.44
CA ASP A 673 41.79 41.34 13.44
C ASP A 673 41.05 42.52 14.06
N ALA A 674 40.00 42.25 14.87
CA ALA A 674 39.27 43.29 15.59
C ALA A 674 40.18 44.07 16.56
N ASN A 675 41.07 43.37 17.27
CA ASN A 675 42.02 43.98 18.20
C ASN A 675 43.07 44.85 17.46
N ARG A 676 43.59 44.37 16.32
CA ARG A 676 44.55 45.11 15.48
C ARG A 676 43.94 46.38 14.91
N ASN A 677 42.70 46.31 14.41
CA ASN A 677 41.99 47.47 13.87
C ASN A 677 41.77 48.56 14.93
N ARG A 678 41.78 48.21 16.22
CA ARG A 678 41.67 49.16 17.32
C ARG A 678 43.02 49.76 17.75
N GLY A 679 44.12 49.02 17.61
CA GLY A 679 45.47 49.50 17.95
C GLY A 679 45.70 49.79 19.45
N SER A 680 45.00 49.11 20.36
CA SER A 680 45.12 49.35 21.81
C SER A 680 46.47 48.87 22.37
N LEU A 681 47.27 49.78 22.94
CA LEU A 681 48.54 49.48 23.60
C LEU A 681 48.35 48.84 25.00
N THR A 682 47.20 49.05 25.64
CA THR A 682 46.90 48.56 27.00
C THR A 682 46.21 47.19 27.03
N GLY A 683 45.98 46.59 25.85
CA GLY A 683 45.23 45.36 25.66
C GLY A 683 43.72 45.61 25.49
N SER A 684 42.98 44.55 25.13
CA SER A 684 41.53 44.61 24.93
C SER A 684 40.79 43.58 25.79
N TYR A 685 39.62 43.97 26.29
CA TYR A 685 38.74 43.15 27.12
C TYR A 685 37.49 42.72 26.36
N LEU A 686 37.28 41.41 26.29
CA LEU A 686 36.13 40.76 25.68
C LEU A 686 35.20 40.24 26.74
N MET A 687 33.90 40.33 26.50
CA MET A 687 32.89 39.70 27.35
C MET A 687 32.15 38.62 26.55
N VAL A 688 32.10 37.39 27.08
CA VAL A 688 31.25 36.34 26.52
C VAL A 688 29.91 36.32 27.21
N VAL A 689 28.83 36.39 26.44
CA VAL A 689 27.45 36.41 26.92
C VAL A 689 26.65 35.30 26.24
N GLY A 690 25.47 34.95 26.77
CA GLY A 690 24.62 33.91 26.21
C GLY A 690 23.73 33.21 27.25
N MET A 691 22.80 32.39 26.77
CA MET A 691 21.92 31.57 27.63
C MET A 691 22.72 30.59 28.51
N PRO A 692 22.13 30.02 29.57
CA PRO A 692 22.78 28.93 30.31
C PRO A 692 23.11 27.74 29.39
N ASN A 693 24.19 27.02 29.70
CA ASN A 693 24.64 25.81 28.99
C ASN A 693 24.93 25.93 27.47
N VAL A 694 24.95 27.13 26.88
CA VAL A 694 25.35 27.36 25.47
C VAL A 694 26.86 27.28 25.22
N GLY A 695 27.65 26.63 26.08
CA GLY A 695 29.08 26.42 25.82
C GLY A 695 30.04 27.60 26.03
N LYS A 696 29.64 28.71 26.66
CA LYS A 696 30.49 29.89 26.94
C LYS A 696 31.87 29.55 27.55
N SER A 697 31.87 28.86 28.70
CA SER A 697 33.08 28.48 29.42
C SER A 697 33.93 27.46 28.66
N SER A 698 33.28 26.59 27.87
CA SER A 698 33.97 25.65 26.97
C SER A 698 34.69 26.37 25.84
N LEU A 699 34.05 27.40 25.25
CA LEU A 699 34.65 28.24 24.23
C LEU A 699 35.84 29.03 24.81
N LEU A 700 35.70 29.65 25.99
CA LEU A 700 36.80 30.35 26.65
C LEU A 700 38.02 29.43 26.85
N ASN A 701 37.80 28.22 27.39
CA ASN A 701 38.87 27.25 27.58
C ASN A 701 39.53 26.82 26.26
N ALA A 702 38.75 26.70 25.17
CA ALA A 702 39.26 26.36 23.85
C ALA A 702 40.09 27.51 23.25
N LEU A 703 39.60 28.75 23.31
CA LEU A 703 40.32 29.94 22.85
C LEU A 703 41.63 30.13 23.61
N ARG A 704 41.63 29.93 24.93
CA ARG A 704 42.85 29.99 25.75
C ARG A 704 43.87 28.93 25.35
N ARG A 705 43.41 27.69 25.14
CA ARG A 705 44.28 26.59 24.74
C ARG A 705 44.95 26.89 23.39
N GLU A 706 44.19 27.30 22.39
CA GLU A 706 44.74 27.53 21.04
C GLU A 706 45.46 28.88 20.90
N GLY A 707 45.07 29.91 21.67
CA GLY A 707 45.60 31.26 21.53
C GLY A 707 46.82 31.57 22.39
N VAL A 708 46.98 30.90 23.54
CA VAL A 708 48.14 31.08 24.44
C VAL A 708 48.77 29.78 24.93
N ASN A 709 48.36 28.61 24.40
CA ASN A 709 48.92 27.29 24.76
C ASN A 709 48.89 26.95 26.26
N LYS A 710 47.84 27.38 26.99
CA LYS A 710 47.69 27.10 28.43
C LYS A 710 46.41 26.30 28.73
N GLY A 711 46.37 25.59 29.87
CA GLY A 711 45.30 24.66 30.28
C GLY A 711 43.91 25.28 30.57
N LYS A 712 42.98 24.50 31.13
CA LYS A 712 41.62 24.98 31.46
C LYS A 712 41.63 25.91 32.67
N VAL A 713 40.78 26.94 32.65
CA VAL A 713 40.61 27.91 33.75
C VAL A 713 39.15 28.04 34.19
N ALA A 714 38.20 27.95 33.26
CA ALA A 714 36.78 28.02 33.57
C ALA A 714 36.20 26.64 33.88
N HIS A 715 35.37 26.53 34.92
CA HIS A 715 34.67 25.30 35.27
C HIS A 715 33.52 25.06 34.28
N THR A 716 33.46 23.87 33.68
CA THR A 716 32.42 23.47 32.71
C THR A 716 31.58 22.33 33.27
N GLY A 717 30.25 22.37 33.09
CA GLY A 717 29.34 21.29 33.50
C GLY A 717 28.02 21.33 32.72
N ALA A 718 27.31 20.20 32.67
CA ALA A 718 26.08 20.04 31.88
C ALA A 718 24.84 20.69 32.49
N GLN A 719 24.90 21.08 33.77
CA GLN A 719 23.80 21.74 34.49
C GLN A 719 23.91 23.27 34.39
N PRO A 720 22.79 24.00 34.28
CA PRO A 720 22.81 25.46 34.29
C PRO A 720 23.22 26.02 35.67
N GLY A 721 23.89 27.17 35.67
CA GLY A 721 24.30 27.86 36.90
C GLY A 721 25.63 27.41 37.50
N VAL A 722 26.48 26.75 36.70
CA VAL A 722 27.89 26.44 37.05
C VAL A 722 28.70 27.73 37.24
N THR A 723 28.66 28.64 36.25
CA THR A 723 29.27 29.98 36.36
C THR A 723 28.31 30.91 37.09
N ARG A 724 28.56 31.20 38.37
CA ARG A 724 27.67 32.04 39.22
C ARG A 724 28.13 33.49 39.40
N LYS A 725 29.39 33.80 39.07
CA LYS A 725 29.97 35.14 39.14
C LYS A 725 30.73 35.42 37.84
N ILE A 726 30.81 36.69 37.44
CA ILE A 726 31.67 37.12 36.33
C ILE A 726 33.13 36.88 36.76
N GLY A 727 33.88 36.15 35.94
CA GLY A 727 35.28 35.80 36.21
C GLY A 727 36.24 36.98 36.05
N THR A 728 37.47 36.82 36.51
CA THR A 728 38.58 37.75 36.20
C THR A 728 38.98 37.61 34.73
N GLY A 729 39.53 38.66 34.12
CA GLY A 729 39.96 38.64 32.71
C GLY A 729 40.97 37.53 32.45
N VAL A 730 40.61 36.56 31.60
CA VAL A 730 41.48 35.44 31.21
C VAL A 730 42.16 35.77 29.90
N LYS A 731 43.49 35.80 29.87
CA LYS A 731 44.25 36.05 28.65
C LYS A 731 44.03 34.93 27.63
N ILE A 732 43.63 35.29 26.40
CA ILE A 732 43.37 34.38 25.28
C ILE A 732 44.23 34.68 24.04
N VAL A 733 44.87 35.84 23.95
CA VAL A 733 45.85 36.19 22.91
C VAL A 733 47.02 36.91 23.57
N GLU A 734 48.26 36.53 23.26
CA GLU A 734 49.45 37.25 23.72
C GLU A 734 49.59 38.61 23.03
N ALA A 735 50.34 39.53 23.65
CA ALA A 735 50.71 40.77 22.98
C ALA A 735 51.63 40.46 21.79
N ASP A 736 51.49 41.20 20.69
CA ASP A 736 52.35 41.03 19.53
C ASP A 736 53.62 41.89 19.61
N GLU A 737 54.65 41.49 18.86
CA GLU A 737 55.95 42.18 18.81
C GLU A 737 55.85 43.57 18.15
N THR A 738 54.70 43.89 17.53
CA THR A 738 54.39 45.18 16.90
C THR A 738 53.78 46.21 17.87
N GLY A 739 53.62 45.86 19.16
CA GLY A 739 53.17 46.77 20.21
C GLY A 739 51.67 46.72 20.52
N VAL A 740 50.89 45.85 19.88
CA VAL A 740 49.46 45.69 20.18
C VAL A 740 49.30 44.83 21.44
N GLY A 741 48.58 45.35 22.43
CA GLY A 741 48.37 44.67 23.70
C GLY A 741 47.56 43.37 23.57
N GLY A 742 47.79 42.43 24.50
CA GLY A 742 47.10 41.13 24.53
C GLY A 742 45.59 41.24 24.77
N VAL A 743 44.88 40.14 24.54
CA VAL A 743 43.41 40.07 24.64
C VAL A 743 42.98 39.26 25.86
N TYR A 744 42.10 39.82 26.67
CA TYR A 744 41.55 39.20 27.88
C TYR A 744 40.05 38.98 27.73
N MET A 745 39.55 37.82 28.16
CA MET A 745 38.14 37.44 28.02
C MET A 745 37.53 37.19 29.40
N LEU A 746 36.41 37.83 29.69
CA LEU A 746 35.63 37.65 30.90
C LEU A 746 34.51 36.63 30.65
N ASP A 747 34.52 35.53 31.42
CA ASP A 747 33.41 34.57 31.45
C ASP A 747 32.25 35.13 32.29
N THR A 748 31.02 34.99 31.78
CA THR A 748 29.82 35.50 32.46
C THR A 748 28.85 34.38 32.83
N PRO A 749 28.06 34.56 33.92
CA PRO A 749 26.92 33.70 34.18
C PRO A 749 25.96 33.68 33.00
N GLY A 750 25.40 32.51 32.68
CA GLY A 750 24.34 32.43 31.69
C GLY A 750 23.10 33.18 32.17
N VAL A 751 22.48 33.95 31.28
CA VAL A 751 21.23 34.68 31.58
C VAL A 751 20.11 34.03 30.79
N PHE A 752 19.17 33.40 31.50
CA PHE A 752 17.94 32.90 30.90
C PHE A 752 16.96 34.05 30.62
N MET A 753 15.98 33.86 29.74
CA MET A 753 14.97 34.88 29.45
C MET A 753 13.82 34.90 30.48
N PRO A 754 13.17 36.05 30.76
CA PRO A 754 12.06 36.14 31.71
C PRO A 754 10.87 35.24 31.39
N TYR A 755 10.52 35.15 30.11
CA TYR A 755 9.38 34.38 29.61
C TYR A 755 9.75 33.79 28.25
N VAL A 756 9.40 32.52 28.07
CA VAL A 756 9.58 31.76 26.83
C VAL A 756 8.27 31.85 26.03
N PRO A 757 8.30 32.12 24.72
CA PRO A 757 7.11 32.46 23.93
C PRO A 757 6.01 31.38 23.97
N ASP A 758 6.41 30.12 23.84
CA ASP A 758 5.52 28.96 23.81
C ASP A 758 6.14 27.73 24.51
N SER A 759 5.35 26.66 24.65
CA SER A 759 5.75 25.41 25.30
C SER A 759 6.82 24.64 24.50
N ASP A 760 6.77 24.69 23.18
CA ASP A 760 7.75 24.04 22.28
C ASP A 760 9.15 24.64 22.50
N ALA A 761 9.26 25.97 22.51
CA ALA A 761 10.50 26.67 22.84
C ALA A 761 11.02 26.30 24.24
N MET A 762 10.14 26.06 25.22
CA MET A 762 10.57 25.63 26.56
C MET A 762 11.08 24.18 26.56
N LEU A 763 10.41 23.27 25.84
CA LEU A 763 10.88 21.89 25.66
C LEU A 763 12.25 21.85 25.00
N LYS A 764 12.46 22.62 23.93
CA LYS A 764 13.77 22.78 23.25
C LYS A 764 14.85 23.30 24.19
N LEU A 765 14.56 24.35 24.96
CA LEU A 765 15.50 24.92 25.95
C LEU A 765 15.83 23.92 27.05
N ALA A 766 14.85 23.18 27.55
CA ALA A 766 15.03 22.12 28.54
C ALA A 766 15.85 20.97 27.97
N LEU A 767 15.56 20.51 26.75
CA LEU A 767 16.27 19.40 26.11
C LEU A 767 17.75 19.74 25.87
N CYS A 768 18.07 21.00 25.54
CA CYS A 768 19.45 21.48 25.43
C CYS A 768 20.14 21.78 26.78
N GLY A 769 19.42 21.72 27.91
CA GLY A 769 19.95 21.93 29.26
C GLY A 769 20.11 23.40 29.66
N SER A 770 19.34 24.31 29.05
CA SER A 770 19.32 25.74 29.41
C SER A 770 18.60 26.00 30.73
N VAL A 771 17.76 25.05 31.18
CA VAL A 771 17.10 25.03 32.49
C VAL A 771 17.46 23.74 33.24
N LYS A 772 17.18 23.68 34.55
CA LYS A 772 17.42 22.45 35.32
C LYS A 772 16.56 21.32 34.77
N ASP A 773 17.09 20.11 34.76
CA ASP A 773 16.39 18.92 34.23
C ASP A 773 15.09 18.61 34.98
N THR A 774 14.90 19.16 36.19
CA THR A 774 13.66 19.00 37.00
C THR A 774 12.57 20.04 36.68
N VAL A 775 12.81 20.97 35.74
CA VAL A 775 11.83 22.02 35.39
C VAL A 775 10.72 21.47 34.52
N VAL A 776 11.06 20.52 33.64
CA VAL A 776 10.13 19.76 32.82
C VAL A 776 10.21 18.31 33.30
N PRO A 777 9.09 17.59 33.49
CA PRO A 777 9.13 16.17 33.84
C PRO A 777 10.03 15.40 32.87
N PRO A 778 11.00 14.59 33.36
CA PRO A 778 11.96 13.89 32.49
C PRO A 778 11.30 13.02 31.42
N PHE A 779 10.19 12.37 31.77
CA PHE A 779 9.41 11.56 30.83
C PHE A 779 8.92 12.38 29.62
N ASN A 780 8.28 13.52 29.86
CA ASN A 780 7.78 14.39 28.77
C ASN A 780 8.92 14.89 27.88
N LEU A 781 10.09 15.14 28.47
CA LEU A 781 11.26 15.59 27.73
C LEU A 781 11.89 14.46 26.90
N ALA A 782 11.84 13.21 27.40
CA ALA A 782 12.25 12.03 26.66
C ALA A 782 11.28 11.66 25.53
N ASP A 783 9.97 11.82 25.74
CA ASP A 783 8.95 11.65 24.68
C ASP A 783 9.11 12.71 23.58
N TYR A 784 9.34 13.96 23.96
CA TYR A 784 9.66 15.02 23.00
C TYR A 784 10.97 14.75 22.24
N LEU A 785 11.97 14.17 22.91
CA LEU A 785 13.20 13.73 22.25
C LEU A 785 12.93 12.57 21.29
N LEU A 786 12.15 11.57 21.70
CA LEU A 786 11.78 10.42 20.86
C LEU A 786 11.08 10.87 19.58
N TYR A 787 10.12 11.80 19.69
CA TYR A 787 9.46 12.44 18.56
C TYR A 787 10.47 12.97 17.53
N HIS A 788 11.45 13.78 17.96
CA HIS A 788 12.46 14.33 17.06
C HIS A 788 13.43 13.27 16.54
N VAL A 789 13.84 12.30 17.36
CA VAL A 789 14.71 11.20 16.92
C VAL A 789 14.04 10.40 15.80
N ASN A 790 12.75 10.09 15.94
CA ASN A 790 11.98 9.35 14.96
C ASN A 790 11.83 10.09 13.62
N LEU A 791 11.73 11.44 13.66
CA LEU A 791 11.71 12.26 12.44
C LEU A 791 13.06 12.29 11.70
N GLN A 792 14.16 11.97 12.37
CA GLN A 792 15.49 11.95 11.77
C GLN A 792 15.89 10.55 11.33
N ASP A 793 15.97 9.62 12.28
CA ASP A 793 16.35 8.22 12.05
C ASP A 793 15.91 7.37 13.25
N PRO A 794 14.82 6.58 13.16
CA PRO A 794 14.38 5.72 14.26
C PRO A 794 15.30 4.52 14.51
N THR A 795 16.25 4.23 13.61
CA THR A 795 17.15 3.08 13.76
C THR A 795 18.26 3.33 14.79
N VAL A 796 18.47 4.56 15.24
CA VAL A 796 19.54 4.93 16.19
C VAL A 796 19.36 4.30 17.58
N TYR A 797 18.16 3.86 17.94
CA TYR A 797 17.89 3.18 19.21
C TYR A 797 17.51 1.69 19.04
N LYS A 798 17.74 1.11 17.86
CA LYS A 798 17.41 -0.30 17.55
C LYS A 798 18.03 -1.33 18.50
N GLU A 799 19.11 -0.97 19.20
CA GLU A 799 19.74 -1.84 20.20
C GLU A 799 18.90 -2.03 21.46
N TYR A 800 17.90 -1.17 21.68
CA TYR A 800 16.99 -1.19 22.82
C TYR A 800 15.60 -1.70 22.45
N SER A 801 15.03 -1.22 21.35
CA SER A 801 13.65 -1.50 20.92
C SER A 801 13.53 -1.40 19.40
N GLU A 802 12.57 -2.12 18.82
CA GLU A 802 12.05 -1.79 17.49
C GLU A 802 11.50 -0.35 17.46
N PRO A 803 11.45 0.30 16.28
CA PRO A 803 10.93 1.66 16.13
C PRO A 803 9.55 1.84 16.76
N THR A 804 9.41 2.83 17.66
CA THR A 804 8.18 3.09 18.39
C THR A 804 7.94 4.57 18.62
N ASN A 805 6.67 4.94 18.68
CA ASN A 805 6.23 6.26 19.11
C ASN A 805 5.98 6.28 20.63
N ASP A 806 5.89 5.14 21.30
CA ASP A 806 5.62 5.07 22.74
C ASP A 806 6.91 5.23 23.57
N ALA A 807 7.05 6.37 24.24
CA ALA A 807 8.16 6.64 25.13
C ALA A 807 8.22 5.69 26.33
N MET A 808 7.08 5.20 26.84
CA MET A 808 7.06 4.23 27.93
C MET A 808 7.69 2.90 27.50
N GLN A 809 7.30 2.40 26.32
CA GLN A 809 7.87 1.20 25.73
C GLN A 809 9.39 1.33 25.55
N LEU A 810 9.85 2.44 24.96
CA LEU A 810 11.28 2.63 24.71
C LEU A 810 12.07 2.75 26.02
N LEU A 811 11.55 3.51 26.99
CA LEU A 811 12.22 3.72 28.28
C LEU A 811 12.26 2.44 29.11
N ASP A 812 11.21 1.61 29.10
CA ASP A 812 11.22 0.29 29.74
C ASP A 812 12.33 -0.59 29.13
N ALA A 813 12.37 -0.69 27.80
CA ALA A 813 13.36 -1.50 27.10
C ALA A 813 14.79 -1.01 27.35
N MET A 814 15.02 0.31 27.32
CA MET A 814 16.29 0.93 27.68
C MET A 814 16.67 0.63 29.13
N ALA A 815 15.73 0.73 30.07
CA ALA A 815 15.97 0.50 31.49
C ALA A 815 16.43 -0.93 31.76
N ARG A 816 15.73 -1.91 31.18
CA ARG A 816 16.07 -3.34 31.29
C ARG A 816 17.43 -3.64 30.65
N LYS A 817 17.67 -3.13 29.44
CA LYS A 817 18.92 -3.35 28.72
C LYS A 817 20.14 -2.76 29.44
N THR A 818 19.94 -1.65 30.14
CA THR A 818 21.02 -0.90 30.80
C THR A 818 21.13 -1.14 32.30
N GLY A 819 20.27 -1.99 32.87
CA GLY A 819 20.26 -2.32 34.29
C GLY A 819 19.76 -1.19 35.20
N ARG A 820 18.99 -0.22 34.67
CA ARG A 820 18.37 0.87 35.44
C ARG A 820 17.07 0.41 36.07
N LEU A 821 17.20 -0.45 37.06
CA LEU A 821 16.08 -1.06 37.76
C LEU A 821 16.01 -0.56 39.21
N MET A 822 14.79 -0.33 39.70
CA MET A 822 14.48 -0.09 41.09
C MET A 822 14.46 -1.41 41.89
N LYS A 823 14.29 -1.30 43.21
CA LYS A 823 14.12 -2.45 44.09
C LYS A 823 12.90 -3.27 43.64
N GLY A 824 13.10 -4.59 43.45
CA GLY A 824 12.07 -5.49 42.93
C GLY A 824 12.22 -5.83 41.44
N GLY A 825 13.20 -5.24 40.74
CA GLY A 825 13.44 -5.52 39.31
C GLY A 825 12.59 -4.67 38.36
N GLU A 826 11.86 -3.70 38.90
CA GLU A 826 11.02 -2.77 38.12
C GLU A 826 11.87 -1.68 37.43
N PRO A 827 11.60 -1.34 36.16
CA PRO A 827 12.27 -0.26 35.44
C PRO A 827 12.20 1.12 36.12
N ASP A 828 13.35 1.76 36.32
CA ASP A 828 13.42 3.16 36.75
C ASP A 828 13.28 4.08 35.52
N LEU A 829 12.04 4.40 35.16
CA LEU A 829 11.73 5.19 33.97
C LEU A 829 12.23 6.65 34.07
N GLU A 830 12.22 7.24 35.27
CA GLU A 830 12.64 8.63 35.45
C GLU A 830 14.16 8.78 35.28
N SER A 831 14.94 7.91 35.93
CA SER A 831 16.40 7.86 35.75
C SER A 831 16.78 7.47 34.32
N THR A 832 16.00 6.60 33.67
CA THR A 832 16.25 6.20 32.27
C THR A 832 15.95 7.33 31.29
N ALA A 833 14.88 8.11 31.51
CA ALA A 833 14.57 9.30 30.72
C ALA A 833 15.70 10.34 30.80
N LEU A 834 16.18 10.65 32.01
CA LEU A 834 17.33 11.53 32.20
C LEU A 834 18.58 11.02 31.47
N TRP A 835 18.81 9.70 31.52
CA TRP A 835 19.93 9.08 30.83
C TRP A 835 19.82 9.18 29.30
N MET A 836 18.65 8.91 28.72
CA MET A 836 18.37 9.04 27.28
C MET A 836 18.65 10.48 26.81
N ILE A 837 18.18 11.47 27.58
CA ILE A 837 18.44 12.90 27.29
C ILE A 837 19.94 13.20 27.31
N GLN A 838 20.69 12.66 28.28
CA GLN A 838 22.15 12.85 28.35
C GLN A 838 22.87 12.14 27.20
N ARG A 839 22.40 10.98 26.73
CA ARG A 839 22.95 10.30 25.54
C ARG A 839 22.85 11.19 24.30
N TRP A 840 21.66 11.77 24.05
CA TRP A 840 21.45 12.69 22.93
C TRP A 840 22.29 13.97 23.07
N ARG A 841 22.35 14.58 24.26
CA ARG A 841 23.19 15.76 24.52
C ARG A 841 24.68 15.53 24.23
N ASN A 842 25.12 14.28 24.20
CA ASN A 842 26.48 13.87 23.86
C ASN A 842 26.61 13.25 22.45
N GLY A 843 25.55 13.29 21.62
CA GLY A 843 25.56 12.86 20.23
C GLY A 843 25.34 11.36 19.98
N HIS A 844 24.92 10.58 21.00
CA HIS A 844 24.75 9.12 20.87
C HIS A 844 23.40 8.70 20.28
N LEU A 845 22.43 9.62 20.17
CA LEU A 845 21.09 9.36 19.61
C LEU A 845 20.85 10.28 18.40
N GLY A 846 21.88 10.41 17.55
CA GLY A 846 21.88 11.31 16.41
C GLY A 846 22.35 12.74 16.73
N THR A 847 22.64 13.49 15.67
CA THR A 847 23.04 14.91 15.71
C THR A 847 22.12 15.71 14.79
N PHE A 848 21.30 16.58 15.36
CA PHE A 848 20.30 17.34 14.59
C PHE A 848 19.90 18.63 15.31
N THR A 849 19.33 19.57 14.56
CA THR A 849 18.73 20.80 15.10
C THR A 849 17.26 20.58 15.44
N LEU A 850 16.80 21.14 16.56
CA LEU A 850 15.38 21.15 16.97
C LEU A 850 14.61 22.33 16.36
N ASP A 851 15.32 23.40 15.97
CA ASP A 851 14.69 24.51 15.26
C ASP A 851 14.69 24.25 13.76
N GLU A 852 13.55 24.44 13.13
CA GLU A 852 13.46 24.55 11.67
C GLU A 852 13.96 25.93 11.25
N VAL A 853 14.95 25.96 10.36
CA VAL A 853 15.54 27.20 9.84
C VAL A 853 15.23 27.30 8.35
N SER A 854 14.06 27.84 8.06
CA SER A 854 13.57 28.18 6.72
C SER A 854 13.20 29.67 6.68
N GLU A 855 13.04 30.24 5.49
CA GLU A 855 12.62 31.64 5.33
C GLU A 855 11.30 31.92 6.06
N ASN A 856 10.32 31.02 5.88
CA ASN A 856 9.02 31.10 6.56
C ASN A 856 9.15 30.98 8.10
N ALA A 857 9.94 30.01 8.60
CA ALA A 857 10.15 29.87 10.04
C ALA A 857 10.82 31.11 10.66
N LEU A 858 11.74 31.76 9.95
CA LEU A 858 12.35 33.02 10.38
C LEU A 858 11.36 34.18 10.44
N GLU A 859 10.44 34.28 9.47
CA GLU A 859 9.36 35.27 9.49
C GLU A 859 8.38 35.05 10.64
N GLN A 860 7.93 33.81 10.83
CA GLN A 860 7.06 33.43 11.95
C GLN A 860 7.73 33.71 13.29
N TYR A 861 9.02 33.42 13.42
CA TYR A 861 9.78 33.74 14.63
C TYR A 861 9.80 35.25 14.90
N LYS A 862 10.00 36.09 13.87
CA LYS A 862 9.94 37.55 14.00
C LYS A 862 8.57 38.02 14.49
N MET A 863 7.48 37.40 14.03
CA MET A 863 6.12 37.72 14.46
C MET A 863 5.81 37.30 15.90
N LYS A 864 6.33 36.15 16.34
CA LYS A 864 6.07 35.58 17.69
C LYS A 864 6.89 36.22 18.81
N MET A 865 7.98 36.93 18.50
CA MET A 865 8.84 37.56 19.52
C MET A 865 8.07 38.68 20.25
N PRO A 866 7.83 38.55 21.57
CA PRO A 866 7.16 39.60 22.33
C PRO A 866 8.02 40.87 22.37
N SER A 867 7.39 42.04 22.27
CA SER A 867 8.03 43.33 22.58
C SER A 867 8.53 43.33 24.03
N SER A 868 9.64 44.02 24.29
CA SER A 868 10.49 43.98 25.50
C SER A 868 9.85 44.45 26.83
N SER A 869 8.55 44.28 27.03
CA SER A 869 7.83 44.73 28.21
C SER A 869 8.13 43.85 29.44
N LEU A 870 9.16 44.25 30.20
CA LEU A 870 9.49 43.78 31.56
C LEU A 870 8.29 43.84 32.54
N SER A 871 7.30 44.68 32.25
CA SER A 871 6.08 44.87 33.04
C SER A 871 5.16 43.64 33.02
N GLN A 872 4.96 43.04 31.84
CA GLN A 872 4.14 41.83 31.70
C GLN A 872 4.82 40.62 32.35
N ALA A 873 6.15 40.51 32.21
CA ALA A 873 6.95 39.46 32.85
C ALA A 873 6.88 39.51 34.39
N ARG A 874 6.91 40.71 34.99
CA ARG A 874 6.72 40.91 36.44
C ARG A 874 5.32 40.48 36.91
N LYS A 875 4.28 40.72 36.10
CA LYS A 875 2.88 40.41 36.44
C LYS A 875 2.59 38.91 36.36
N ALA A 876 3.11 38.23 35.33
CA ALA A 876 3.00 36.77 35.17
C ALA A 876 3.85 36.01 36.20
N GLY A 877 5.08 36.47 36.49
CA GLY A 877 5.94 35.89 37.53
C GLY A 877 5.31 35.94 38.93
N LYS A 878 4.63 37.05 39.27
CA LYS A 878 3.82 37.14 40.51
C LYS A 878 2.66 36.15 40.54
N ARG A 879 1.97 35.92 39.41
CA ARG A 879 0.89 34.92 39.31
C ARG A 879 1.40 33.49 39.50
N ALA A 880 2.46 33.10 38.79
CA ALA A 880 3.05 31.76 38.89
C ALA A 880 3.70 31.49 40.27
N ALA A 881 4.21 32.51 40.95
CA ALA A 881 4.68 32.40 42.34
C ALA A 881 3.50 32.24 43.32
N SER A 882 2.40 32.96 43.09
CA SER A 882 1.16 32.84 43.86
C SER A 882 0.53 31.45 43.73
N GLU A 883 0.47 30.91 42.51
CA GLU A 883 -0.03 29.55 42.23
C GLU A 883 0.83 28.47 42.88
N ARG A 884 2.15 28.59 42.84
CA ARG A 884 3.07 27.68 43.56
C ARG A 884 2.91 27.78 45.08
N ALA A 885 2.66 28.96 45.63
CA ALA A 885 2.37 29.14 47.05
C ALA A 885 1.00 28.53 47.42
N ARG A 886 0.00 28.61 46.52
CA ARG A 886 -1.31 27.96 46.68
C ARG A 886 -1.21 26.44 46.65
N ALA A 887 -0.47 25.88 45.70
CA ALA A 887 -0.23 24.44 45.60
C ALA A 887 0.53 23.90 46.83
N ARG A 888 1.51 24.64 47.35
CA ARG A 888 2.21 24.30 48.61
C ARG A 888 1.31 24.37 49.85
N ARG A 889 0.31 25.26 49.87
CA ARG A 889 -0.68 25.32 50.97
C ARG A 889 -1.71 24.20 50.88
N ALA A 890 -2.07 23.78 49.67
CA ALA A 890 -2.98 22.65 49.46
C ALA A 890 -2.35 21.30 49.85
N GLY A 891 -1.05 21.11 49.60
CA GLY A 891 -0.34 19.87 49.97
C GLY A 891 0.12 19.76 51.44
N ASN A 892 -0.17 20.76 52.28
CA ASN A 892 0.11 20.75 53.73
C ASN A 892 -1.19 20.63 54.56
N ALA A 893 -2.33 20.36 53.92
CA ALA A 893 -3.64 20.24 54.55
C ALA A 893 -4.20 18.81 54.52
N ASP A 894 -3.37 17.82 54.16
CA ASP A 894 -3.63 16.39 54.33
C ASP A 894 -2.71 15.79 55.40
#